data_AF-A0A3B3VPG1-F1
#
_entry.id   AF-A0A3B3VPG1-F1
#
_cell.length_a   1.000
_cell.length_b   1.000
_cell.length_c   1.000
_cell.angle_alpha   90.00
_cell.angle_beta   90.00
_cell.angle_gamma   90.00
#
_symmetry.space_group_name_H-M   'P 1'
#
loop_
_entity.id
_entity.type
_entity.pdbx_description
1 polymer ?
#
loop_
_entity_poly.entity_id
_entity_poly.type
_entity_poly.pdbx_seq_one_letter_code
_entity_poly.pdbx_strand_id
1 'polypeptide(L)'
;VLILKVLSILLLFYKNTSLPVTSSFQPALILEIAKILMQNYCLPEKLFGMQEAIQQVITSGEILQISDKKTLASLLTAGVQGALRDPRLTVSYEANPVPVVPPVLQTLSKDQLRRLVRNSLKLDILENNTGYLRIDQIIDQETVAKAGSQLWDNVWNKVAQTSSLIFDLRYNTGGELSGVPVIISYFSDPEPPIHIDTIYDRSSNTTKELWTMSSIPGKRYGKKKDVIILTSRRTMGAAEAVAYTLKKLKRAIIVGERSAGGSVKVQKIRIAQSDFYITVPVARSINPITGHSWEVSGVSPTINVMAKKAVSKAKSLLALRYAIPKIMQIISDIMRDTYAFSDRVSTLLQHLQSTDLLSVGSEKDLAVRLNQNLQTASEDPRLIIRYMQDDDAGIEQDHELYTIPDNTELLKAYVNRVFKVEVLPGNTGYLRFDELAETSAVPELEKLMAQKIWEPLKDTDNLIIDLRYNTRGSSNSLTLMLSYLCDCSQKPNFFTINDRIKNTTTEHKSLSKTTGPVYNSRHGVYVLASYHTASTGEELAYLIQSLSCGTVVGEITSGNLMHSKTFEIEGTDIAITVPFINFIDNNGEYWLGGGVVPDAIVLAEEALDRVYEVMEFHKGLRTLIAGVGELLEQHYAIEEVAINVSQVLLTKWREGLYRSVVDFESLASQMTIDLQESSGDHRIHVFHCDVEPESPHDIPKMPSPEEFGYIAESLFKTEVLPGNIGYLRFDMMLDIEVVKGVGPQLLNSVWKKMVNTEALIIDMRYNTGGYSTAVPLFCTYFFDAEPPQHLYTIYARATNTLTKVMTFSHIRGQRYGSSKDLFILTSHMTGSPAELFARAMSDLNRATVIGEPTIGGSLSSGTYQIRDSVLYASIPNQIILSPTTGKVWSFLGVEPHVSTQVTEALSVAQTIIAARLKKKEQEQ
;
A
#
# COMPACT_ATOMS: atom_id res chain seq x y z
N VAL A 1 -12.00 -29.28 10.40
CA VAL A 1 -10.83 -29.31 11.32
C VAL A 1 -11.18 -28.93 12.77
N LEU A 2 -11.89 -27.82 13.04
CA LEU A 2 -12.27 -27.44 14.42
C LEU A 2 -13.32 -28.39 15.07
N ILE A 3 -14.25 -28.92 14.28
CA ILE A 3 -15.26 -29.91 14.73
C ILE A 3 -14.59 -31.24 15.15
N LEU A 4 -13.57 -31.68 14.42
CA LEU A 4 -12.77 -32.86 14.77
C LEU A 4 -11.96 -32.66 16.06
N LYS A 5 -11.54 -31.43 16.39
CA LYS A 5 -10.81 -31.13 17.63
C LYS A 5 -11.69 -31.09 18.88
N VAL A 6 -12.97 -30.72 18.76
CA VAL A 6 -13.92 -30.72 19.90
C VAL A 6 -14.39 -32.14 20.23
N LEU A 7 -14.61 -32.99 19.23
CA LEU A 7 -14.91 -34.42 19.42
C LEU A 7 -13.75 -35.20 20.08
N SER A 8 -12.51 -34.79 19.81
CA SER A 8 -11.32 -35.44 20.39
C SER A 8 -11.18 -35.22 21.91
N ILE A 9 -11.76 -34.15 22.46
CA ILE A 9 -11.63 -33.80 23.90
C ILE A 9 -12.70 -34.52 24.75
N LEU A 10 -13.86 -34.88 24.18
CA LEU A 10 -14.89 -35.66 24.87
C LEU A 10 -14.60 -37.17 24.95
N LEU A 11 -13.74 -37.68 24.06
CA LEU A 11 -13.34 -39.09 24.01
C LEU A 11 -12.43 -39.55 25.17
N LEU A 12 -11.97 -38.62 26.03
CA LEU A 12 -11.00 -38.91 27.09
C LEU A 12 -11.60 -39.23 28.46
N PHE A 13 -12.93 -39.22 28.65
CA PHE A 13 -13.52 -39.35 30.00
C PHE A 13 -14.47 -40.51 30.31
N TYR A 14 -14.82 -41.40 29.38
CA TYR A 14 -15.72 -42.52 29.74
C TYR A 14 -15.30 -43.84 29.12
N LYS A 15 -14.64 -44.68 29.96
CA LYS A 15 -14.54 -46.12 29.77
C LYS A 15 -15.10 -46.82 31.00
N ASN A 16 -15.97 -47.79 30.74
CA ASN A 16 -16.63 -48.74 31.65
C ASN A 16 -17.95 -48.25 32.28
N THR A 17 -19.08 -48.71 31.72
CA THR A 17 -19.90 -49.81 32.27
C THR A 17 -21.06 -50.12 31.32
N SER A 18 -21.27 -51.40 31.02
CA SER A 18 -22.38 -51.93 30.22
C SER A 18 -23.57 -52.31 31.09
N LEU A 19 -24.76 -51.77 30.85
CA LEU A 19 -26.08 -52.23 31.33
C LEU A 19 -27.21 -51.72 30.38
N PRO A 20 -28.45 -52.26 30.44
CA PRO A 20 -29.22 -52.64 29.26
C PRO A 20 -30.11 -51.55 28.65
N VAL A 21 -30.46 -51.80 27.39
CA VAL A 21 -31.33 -51.02 26.50
C VAL A 21 -32.76 -50.92 27.05
N THR A 22 -33.15 -49.73 27.52
CA THR A 22 -34.56 -49.28 27.51
C THR A 22 -34.65 -47.75 27.41
N SER A 23 -34.66 -47.20 26.19
CA SER A 23 -35.48 -46.03 25.83
C SER A 23 -35.45 -45.83 24.31
N SER A 24 -36.43 -46.41 23.60
CA SER A 24 -36.73 -45.99 22.22
C SER A 24 -37.28 -44.56 22.25
N PHE A 25 -36.64 -43.61 21.55
CA PHE A 25 -37.18 -42.34 20.99
C PHE A 25 -36.11 -41.22 20.94
N GLN A 26 -35.03 -41.39 20.16
CA GLN A 26 -34.02 -40.33 19.99
C GLN A 26 -33.76 -39.91 18.53
N PRO A 27 -33.75 -40.82 17.53
CA PRO A 27 -33.64 -40.42 16.12
C PRO A 27 -34.81 -39.56 15.64
N ALA A 28 -36.04 -39.89 16.08
CA ALA A 28 -37.25 -39.13 15.72
C ALA A 28 -37.21 -37.67 16.23
N LEU A 29 -36.64 -37.44 17.42
CA LEU A 29 -36.51 -36.10 18.00
C LEU A 29 -35.60 -35.21 17.15
N ILE A 30 -34.46 -35.74 16.71
CA ILE A 30 -33.49 -35.02 15.87
C ILE A 30 -34.09 -34.71 14.50
N LEU A 31 -34.80 -35.66 13.90
CA LEU A 31 -35.48 -35.47 12.61
C LEU A 31 -36.58 -34.39 12.69
N GLU A 32 -37.34 -34.35 13.78
CA GLU A 32 -38.35 -33.30 13.97
C GLU A 32 -37.71 -31.92 14.23
N ILE A 33 -36.59 -31.85 14.97
CA ILE A 33 -35.79 -30.60 15.10
C ILE A 33 -35.36 -30.10 13.72
N ALA A 34 -34.83 -31.00 12.87
CA ALA A 34 -34.40 -30.67 11.52
C ALA A 34 -35.54 -30.12 10.66
N LYS A 35 -36.70 -30.78 10.71
CA LYS A 35 -37.90 -30.36 10.00
C LYS A 35 -38.37 -28.97 10.46
N ILE A 36 -38.38 -28.72 11.77
CA ILE A 36 -38.73 -27.40 12.32
C ILE A 36 -37.75 -26.34 11.82
N LEU A 37 -36.44 -26.60 11.81
CA LEU A 37 -35.43 -25.68 11.29
C LEU A 37 -35.62 -25.41 9.79
N MET A 38 -35.81 -26.45 8.97
CA MET A 38 -36.04 -26.30 7.52
C MET A 38 -37.27 -25.44 7.19
N GLN A 39 -38.32 -25.55 8.01
CA GLN A 39 -39.57 -24.84 7.79
C GLN A 39 -39.58 -23.41 8.36
N ASN A 40 -38.86 -23.17 9.45
CA ASN A 40 -39.03 -21.94 10.25
C ASN A 40 -37.76 -21.09 10.40
N TYR A 41 -36.56 -21.59 10.12
CA TYR A 41 -35.32 -20.83 10.31
C TYR A 41 -35.16 -19.73 9.24
N CYS A 42 -34.95 -18.48 9.68
CA CYS A 42 -34.91 -17.31 8.80
C CYS A 42 -33.69 -17.19 7.87
N LEU A 43 -32.73 -18.12 7.96
CA LEU A 43 -31.53 -18.22 7.12
C LEU A 43 -31.50 -19.59 6.40
N PRO A 44 -32.43 -19.87 5.46
CA PRO A 44 -32.48 -21.16 4.77
C PRO A 44 -31.18 -21.48 4.02
N GLU A 45 -30.45 -20.48 3.55
CA GLU A 45 -29.16 -20.62 2.88
C GLU A 45 -28.09 -21.30 3.76
N LYS A 46 -28.19 -21.17 5.09
CA LYS A 46 -27.25 -21.78 6.03
C LYS A 46 -27.58 -23.24 6.35
N LEU A 47 -28.70 -23.76 5.84
CA LEU A 47 -29.13 -25.14 6.09
C LEU A 47 -28.55 -26.14 5.06
N PHE A 48 -27.74 -25.70 4.10
CA PHE A 48 -27.08 -26.58 3.14
C PHE A 48 -26.10 -27.53 3.86
N GLY A 49 -26.19 -28.84 3.61
CA GLY A 49 -25.37 -29.85 4.29
C GLY A 49 -25.93 -30.32 5.65
N MET A 50 -27.03 -29.73 6.13
CA MET A 50 -27.63 -30.06 7.43
C MET A 50 -28.18 -31.49 7.45
N GLN A 51 -28.76 -31.95 6.34
CA GLN A 51 -29.33 -33.30 6.23
C GLN A 51 -28.26 -34.38 6.38
N GLU A 52 -27.08 -34.16 5.80
CA GLU A 52 -25.90 -35.02 5.89
C GLU A 52 -25.30 -35.00 7.30
N ALA A 53 -25.23 -33.82 7.93
CA ALA A 53 -24.77 -33.69 9.31
C ALA A 53 -25.69 -34.41 10.30
N ILE A 54 -27.01 -34.30 10.12
CA ILE A 54 -28.00 -35.04 10.91
C ILE A 54 -27.85 -36.54 10.71
N GLN A 55 -27.65 -36.99 9.47
CA GLN A 55 -27.47 -38.42 9.17
C GLN A 55 -26.20 -38.96 9.84
N GLN A 56 -25.10 -38.19 9.85
CA GLN A 56 -23.87 -38.55 10.54
C GLN A 56 -24.05 -38.64 12.06
N VAL A 57 -24.78 -37.70 12.67
CA VAL A 57 -25.07 -37.71 14.12
C VAL A 57 -25.98 -38.87 14.52
N ILE A 58 -26.96 -39.22 13.68
CA ILE A 58 -27.78 -40.41 13.89
C ILE A 58 -26.94 -41.69 13.78
N THR A 59 -25.98 -41.72 12.85
CA THR A 59 -25.11 -42.89 12.59
C THR A 59 -24.01 -43.05 13.64
N SER A 60 -23.51 -41.97 14.25
CA SER A 60 -22.44 -42.03 15.26
C SER A 60 -22.87 -42.66 16.58
N GLY A 61 -24.18 -42.68 16.88
CA GLY A 61 -24.74 -43.31 18.08
C GLY A 61 -24.40 -42.61 19.40
N GLU A 62 -23.66 -41.50 19.38
CA GLU A 62 -23.21 -40.77 20.58
C GLU A 62 -24.37 -40.20 21.41
N ILE A 63 -25.46 -39.81 20.75
CA ILE A 63 -26.64 -39.25 21.43
C ILE A 63 -27.47 -40.34 22.11
N LEU A 64 -27.42 -41.60 21.60
CA LEU A 64 -28.22 -42.75 22.05
C LEU A 64 -27.96 -43.19 23.49
N GLN A 65 -26.89 -42.71 24.13
CA GLN A 65 -26.51 -43.07 25.49
C GLN A 65 -26.92 -42.04 26.56
N ILE A 66 -27.54 -40.92 26.18
CA ILE A 66 -27.91 -39.86 27.13
C ILE A 66 -29.32 -40.11 27.68
N SER A 67 -29.42 -40.46 28.96
CA SER A 67 -30.71 -40.70 29.64
C SER A 67 -31.34 -39.42 30.24
N ASP A 68 -30.52 -38.40 30.57
CA ASP A 68 -31.02 -37.15 31.14
C ASP A 68 -31.51 -36.15 30.08
N LYS A 69 -32.79 -35.77 30.16
CA LYS A 69 -33.45 -34.94 29.15
C LYS A 69 -32.97 -33.49 29.14
N LYS A 70 -32.54 -32.94 30.28
CA LYS A 70 -31.99 -31.58 30.34
C LYS A 70 -30.60 -31.52 29.70
N THR A 71 -29.75 -32.49 30.01
CA THR A 71 -28.42 -32.67 29.39
C THR A 71 -28.57 -32.86 27.88
N LEU A 72 -29.55 -33.66 27.44
CA LEU A 72 -29.87 -33.80 26.02
C LEU A 72 -30.27 -32.46 25.38
N ALA A 73 -31.10 -31.65 26.03
CA ALA A 73 -31.47 -30.32 25.53
C ALA A 73 -30.26 -29.37 25.40
N SER A 74 -29.34 -29.38 26.39
CA SER A 74 -28.11 -28.58 26.34
C SER A 74 -27.15 -29.02 25.23
N LEU A 75 -27.00 -30.33 25.02
CA LEU A 75 -26.17 -30.88 23.93
C LEU A 75 -26.77 -30.58 22.56
N LEU A 76 -28.08 -30.73 22.40
CA LEU A 76 -28.79 -30.36 21.17
C LEU A 76 -28.66 -28.85 20.90
N THR A 77 -28.74 -28.01 21.94
CA THR A 77 -28.48 -26.57 21.83
C THR A 77 -27.07 -26.29 21.33
N ALA A 78 -26.04 -26.87 21.96
CA ALA A 78 -24.66 -26.69 21.53
C ALA A 78 -24.43 -27.19 20.09
N GLY A 79 -25.06 -28.30 19.72
CA GLY A 79 -25.02 -28.85 18.36
C GLY A 79 -25.59 -27.90 17.32
N VAL A 80 -26.83 -27.43 17.50
CA VAL A 80 -27.48 -26.54 16.52
C VAL A 80 -26.81 -25.16 16.48
N GLN A 81 -26.38 -24.62 17.61
CA GLN A 81 -25.64 -23.35 17.65
C GLN A 81 -24.26 -23.48 16.99
N GLY A 82 -23.55 -24.58 17.22
CA GLY A 82 -22.24 -24.83 16.61
C GLY A 82 -22.32 -25.04 15.10
N ALA A 83 -23.32 -25.78 14.63
CA ALA A 83 -23.54 -26.05 13.20
C ALA A 83 -23.92 -24.78 12.43
N LEU A 84 -24.86 -23.99 12.96
CA LEU A 84 -25.40 -22.81 12.25
C LEU A 84 -24.74 -21.49 12.64
N ARG A 85 -23.87 -21.51 13.66
CA ARG A 85 -23.24 -20.33 14.27
C ARG A 85 -24.28 -19.25 14.63
N ASP A 86 -25.39 -19.68 15.22
CA ASP A 86 -26.50 -18.80 15.59
C ASP A 86 -26.89 -19.02 17.06
N PRO A 87 -26.52 -18.10 17.97
CA PRO A 87 -26.75 -18.26 19.40
C PRO A 87 -28.23 -18.16 19.80
N ARG A 88 -29.11 -17.74 18.88
CA ARG A 88 -30.56 -17.62 19.15
C ARG A 88 -31.25 -18.98 19.18
N LEU A 89 -30.65 -19.99 18.56
CA LEU A 89 -31.17 -21.35 18.53
C LEU A 89 -30.97 -22.00 19.90
N THR A 90 -32.06 -22.39 20.56
CA THR A 90 -31.99 -23.07 21.86
C THR A 90 -32.98 -24.22 21.91
N VAL A 91 -32.56 -25.35 22.45
CA VAL A 91 -33.41 -26.51 22.73
C VAL A 91 -33.60 -26.61 24.24
N SER A 92 -34.84 -26.78 24.68
CA SER A 92 -35.23 -26.84 26.10
C SER A 92 -36.14 -28.03 26.37
N TYR A 93 -36.08 -28.58 27.57
CA TYR A 93 -36.96 -29.66 28.03
C TYR A 93 -37.89 -29.15 29.14
N GLU A 94 -39.20 -29.25 28.94
CA GLU A 94 -40.22 -28.66 29.82
C GLU A 94 -41.33 -29.67 30.13
N ALA A 95 -41.14 -30.48 31.18
CA ALA A 95 -42.04 -31.58 31.56
C ALA A 95 -43.47 -31.14 31.94
N ASN A 96 -43.65 -29.89 32.36
CA ASN A 96 -44.95 -29.29 32.71
C ASN A 96 -45.04 -27.90 32.05
N PRO A 97 -45.40 -27.81 30.76
CA PRO A 97 -45.57 -26.51 30.13
C PRO A 97 -46.80 -25.84 30.77
N VAL A 98 -46.58 -24.82 31.58
CA VAL A 98 -47.65 -23.87 31.90
C VAL A 98 -47.92 -23.12 30.60
N PRO A 99 -49.11 -23.24 29.99
CA PRO A 99 -49.44 -22.42 28.84
C PRO A 99 -49.35 -20.97 29.30
N VAL A 100 -48.36 -20.23 28.80
CA VAL A 100 -48.43 -18.78 28.86
C VAL A 100 -49.55 -18.40 27.91
N VAL A 101 -50.79 -18.44 28.40
CA VAL A 101 -51.90 -17.79 27.72
C VAL A 101 -51.46 -16.34 27.61
N PRO A 102 -51.25 -15.80 26.39
CA PRO A 102 -50.98 -14.38 26.25
C PRO A 102 -52.08 -13.68 27.03
N PRO A 103 -51.77 -12.80 27.99
CA PRO A 103 -52.82 -12.07 28.69
C PRO A 103 -53.70 -11.48 27.61
N VAL A 104 -55.01 -11.75 27.67
CA VAL A 104 -55.98 -11.13 26.76
C VAL A 104 -55.72 -9.64 26.89
N LEU A 105 -55.07 -9.05 25.87
CA LEU A 105 -54.75 -7.64 25.84
C LEU A 105 -56.10 -6.94 25.80
N GLN A 106 -56.59 -6.54 26.98
CA GLN A 106 -57.62 -5.53 27.05
C GLN A 106 -57.07 -4.34 26.26
N THR A 107 -57.76 -3.98 25.18
CA THR A 107 -57.43 -2.78 24.41
C THR A 107 -57.31 -1.62 25.40
N LEU A 108 -56.09 -1.12 25.58
CA LEU A 108 -55.81 -0.04 26.52
C LEU A 108 -56.74 1.12 26.22
N SER A 109 -57.37 1.68 27.25
CA SER A 109 -58.19 2.87 27.07
C SER A 109 -57.33 4.03 26.55
N LYS A 110 -57.95 5.01 25.88
CA LYS A 110 -57.23 6.21 25.39
C LYS A 110 -56.42 6.89 26.50
N ASP A 111 -56.89 6.87 27.75
CA ASP A 111 -56.18 7.45 28.90
C ASP A 111 -55.01 6.60 29.41
N GLN A 112 -55.12 5.27 29.33
CA GLN A 112 -53.98 4.39 29.65
C GLN A 112 -52.88 4.49 28.60
N LEU A 113 -53.24 4.56 27.31
CA LEU A 113 -52.29 4.83 26.22
C LEU A 113 -51.58 6.17 26.43
N ARG A 114 -52.32 7.23 26.79
CA ARG A 114 -51.74 8.55 27.10
C ARG A 114 -50.71 8.49 28.25
N ARG A 115 -50.99 7.75 29.32
CA ARG A 115 -50.07 7.60 30.46
C ARG A 115 -48.81 6.82 30.08
N LEU A 116 -48.96 5.74 29.32
CA LEU A 116 -47.85 4.93 28.84
C LEU A 116 -46.91 5.78 27.97
N VAL A 117 -47.48 6.50 27.00
CA VAL A 117 -46.74 7.42 26.14
C VAL A 117 -46.00 8.49 26.94
N ARG A 118 -46.68 9.17 27.89
CA ARG A 118 -46.06 10.21 28.73
C ARG A 118 -44.92 9.65 29.60
N ASN A 119 -45.07 8.46 30.15
CA ASN A 119 -44.07 7.86 31.03
C ASN A 119 -42.89 7.26 30.25
N SER A 120 -43.06 6.98 28.95
CA SER A 120 -42.02 6.44 28.07
C SER A 120 -41.07 7.50 27.48
N LEU A 121 -41.38 8.79 27.67
CA LEU A 121 -40.67 9.91 27.07
C LEU A 121 -40.15 10.87 28.13
N LYS A 122 -38.91 11.33 27.97
CA LYS A 122 -38.37 12.47 28.73
C LYS A 122 -37.76 13.47 27.77
N LEU A 123 -38.20 14.73 27.88
CA LEU A 123 -37.72 15.85 27.10
C LEU A 123 -37.04 16.87 28.01
N ASP A 124 -35.88 17.36 27.59
CA ASP A 124 -35.18 18.48 28.19
C ASP A 124 -34.54 19.35 27.09
N ILE A 125 -34.32 20.64 27.35
CA ILE A 125 -33.55 21.53 26.47
C ILE A 125 -32.33 21.98 27.24
N LEU A 126 -31.18 21.50 26.81
CA LEU A 126 -29.88 21.75 27.41
C LEU A 126 -29.27 23.05 26.85
N GLU A 127 -28.13 23.43 27.40
CA GLU A 127 -27.29 24.54 26.93
C GLU A 127 -27.07 24.50 25.41
N ASN A 128 -26.85 25.68 24.81
CA ASN A 128 -26.71 25.88 23.37
C ASN A 128 -27.92 25.41 22.53
N ASN A 129 -29.12 25.45 23.12
CA ASN A 129 -30.37 25.02 22.47
C ASN A 129 -30.28 23.56 21.98
N THR A 130 -29.65 22.69 22.78
CA THR A 130 -29.52 21.26 22.47
C THR A 130 -30.71 20.50 23.03
N GLY A 131 -31.50 19.86 22.17
CA GLY A 131 -32.58 18.98 22.62
C GLY A 131 -32.03 17.69 23.24
N TYR A 132 -32.61 17.27 24.35
CA TYR A 132 -32.41 15.93 24.91
C TYR A 132 -33.76 15.21 24.91
N LEU A 133 -33.87 14.15 24.10
CA LEU A 133 -35.07 13.33 23.99
C LEU A 133 -34.71 11.89 24.35
N ARG A 134 -35.28 11.38 25.44
CA ARG A 134 -35.17 9.98 25.84
C ARG A 134 -36.47 9.25 25.51
N ILE A 135 -36.34 8.08 24.89
CA ILE A 135 -37.46 7.20 24.55
C ILE A 135 -37.17 5.80 25.09
N ASP A 136 -37.99 5.34 26.02
CA ASP A 136 -37.82 4.04 26.69
C ASP A 136 -38.53 2.89 25.97
N GLN A 137 -39.43 3.19 25.03
CA GLN A 137 -40.11 2.20 24.20
C GLN A 137 -40.48 2.78 22.83
N ILE A 138 -40.18 2.06 21.74
CA ILE A 138 -40.65 2.45 20.40
C ILE A 138 -42.11 2.04 20.22
N ILE A 139 -42.98 3.02 20.03
CA ILE A 139 -44.44 2.82 19.91
C ILE A 139 -44.79 2.46 18.45
N ASP A 140 -45.74 1.55 18.26
CA ASP A 140 -46.19 1.12 16.93
C ASP A 140 -46.91 2.24 16.16
N GLN A 141 -46.92 2.11 14.83
CA GLN A 141 -47.47 3.11 13.92
C GLN A 141 -48.97 3.41 14.15
N GLU A 142 -49.78 2.41 14.51
CA GLU A 142 -51.23 2.58 14.70
C GLU A 142 -51.53 3.36 15.97
N THR A 143 -50.82 3.03 17.06
CA THR A 143 -50.89 3.76 18.32
C THR A 143 -50.41 5.20 18.16
N VAL A 144 -49.33 5.44 17.39
CA VAL A 144 -48.88 6.79 17.05
C VAL A 144 -49.93 7.54 16.23
N ALA A 145 -50.62 6.90 15.28
CA ALA A 145 -51.69 7.55 14.53
C ALA A 145 -52.88 7.95 15.43
N LYS A 146 -53.23 7.13 16.42
CA LYS A 146 -54.34 7.37 17.36
C LYS A 146 -54.03 8.36 18.48
N ALA A 147 -52.78 8.40 18.95
CA ALA A 147 -52.34 9.26 20.06
C ALA A 147 -51.47 10.46 19.62
N GLY A 148 -51.20 10.58 18.31
CA GLY A 148 -50.13 11.41 17.75
C GLY A 148 -50.23 12.91 17.99
N SER A 149 -51.41 13.53 17.88
CA SER A 149 -51.52 14.99 17.99
C SER A 149 -50.91 15.55 19.28
N GLN A 150 -51.12 14.89 20.42
CA GLN A 150 -50.57 15.32 21.71
C GLN A 150 -49.06 15.08 21.85
N LEU A 151 -48.53 14.04 21.20
CA LEU A 151 -47.08 13.77 21.09
C LEU A 151 -46.38 14.86 20.27
N TRP A 152 -47.01 15.25 19.15
CA TRP A 152 -46.49 16.28 18.26
C TRP A 152 -46.48 17.65 18.95
N ASP A 153 -47.60 18.04 19.57
CA ASP A 153 -47.75 19.36 20.17
C ASP A 153 -46.84 19.57 21.39
N ASN A 154 -46.68 18.55 22.25
CA ASN A 154 -46.00 18.71 23.53
C ASN A 154 -44.53 18.29 23.55
N VAL A 155 -44.12 17.41 22.63
CA VAL A 155 -42.75 16.86 22.58
C VAL A 155 -42.04 17.32 21.32
N TRP A 156 -42.55 16.90 20.15
CA TRP A 156 -41.79 17.05 18.92
C TRP A 156 -41.65 18.50 18.45
N ASN A 157 -42.70 19.33 18.57
CA ASN A 157 -42.62 20.74 18.17
C ASN A 157 -41.52 21.51 18.92
N LYS A 158 -41.26 21.14 20.18
CA LYS A 158 -40.16 21.71 20.99
C LYS A 158 -38.82 21.18 20.50
N VAL A 159 -38.70 19.87 20.30
CA VAL A 159 -37.47 19.25 19.78
C VAL A 159 -37.12 19.83 18.41
N ALA A 160 -38.07 19.98 17.50
CA ALA A 160 -37.86 20.47 16.14
C ALA A 160 -37.22 21.87 16.07
N GLN A 161 -37.38 22.69 17.11
CA GLN A 161 -36.80 24.03 17.21
C GLN A 161 -35.35 24.05 17.73
N THR A 162 -34.87 22.96 18.32
CA THR A 162 -33.50 22.85 18.85
C THR A 162 -32.45 22.88 17.74
N SER A 163 -31.22 23.25 18.07
CA SER A 163 -30.10 23.35 17.12
C SER A 163 -29.41 22.01 16.88
N SER A 164 -29.41 21.14 17.88
CA SER A 164 -28.89 19.76 17.85
C SER A 164 -29.68 18.87 18.80
N LEU A 165 -29.59 17.55 18.63
CA LEU A 165 -30.35 16.57 19.40
C LEU A 165 -29.46 15.46 19.97
N ILE A 166 -29.58 15.24 21.28
CA ILE A 166 -29.16 14.01 21.95
C ILE A 166 -30.39 13.12 22.09
N PHE A 167 -30.43 12.05 21.31
CA PHE A 167 -31.49 11.06 21.29
C PHE A 167 -31.09 9.84 22.13
N ASP A 168 -31.65 9.72 23.33
CA ASP A 168 -31.23 8.74 24.32
C ASP A 168 -32.06 7.45 24.26
N LEU A 169 -31.44 6.38 23.76
CA LEU A 169 -32.00 5.03 23.66
C LEU A 169 -31.36 4.06 24.67
N ARG A 170 -30.58 4.54 25.64
CA ARG A 170 -29.84 3.70 26.60
C ARG A 170 -30.75 2.82 27.47
N TYR A 171 -32.00 3.21 27.65
CA TYR A 171 -32.98 2.53 28.51
C TYR A 171 -34.04 1.79 27.70
N ASN A 172 -33.94 1.83 26.37
CA ASN A 172 -34.94 1.26 25.48
C ASN A 172 -34.74 -0.24 25.31
N THR A 173 -35.60 -1.04 25.96
CA THR A 173 -35.47 -2.51 26.03
C THR A 173 -36.50 -3.24 25.15
N GLY A 174 -37.31 -2.52 24.36
CA GLY A 174 -38.35 -3.11 23.54
C GLY A 174 -39.09 -2.10 22.65
N GLY A 175 -40.18 -2.54 22.04
CA GLY A 175 -40.97 -1.73 21.13
C GLY A 175 -41.19 -2.40 19.78
N GLU A 176 -41.98 -1.75 18.95
CA GLU A 176 -42.52 -2.35 17.72
C GLU A 176 -41.79 -1.84 16.49
N LEU A 177 -41.40 -2.76 15.60
CA LEU A 177 -40.67 -2.41 14.36
C LEU A 177 -41.49 -1.53 13.41
N SER A 178 -42.82 -1.58 13.49
CA SER A 178 -43.71 -0.69 12.75
C SER A 178 -43.53 0.79 13.11
N GLY A 179 -42.98 1.11 14.29
CA GLY A 179 -42.67 2.48 14.70
C GLY A 179 -41.37 3.04 14.10
N VAL A 180 -40.48 2.18 13.60
CA VAL A 180 -39.18 2.59 13.04
C VAL A 180 -39.34 3.55 11.83
N PRO A 181 -40.20 3.26 10.83
CA PRO A 181 -40.50 4.19 9.74
C PRO A 181 -40.85 5.60 10.18
N VAL A 182 -41.65 5.73 11.24
CA VAL A 182 -42.11 7.03 11.74
C VAL A 182 -40.92 7.84 12.25
N ILE A 183 -40.06 7.24 13.07
CA ILE A 183 -38.89 7.91 13.66
C ILE A 183 -37.89 8.31 12.58
N ILE A 184 -37.53 7.39 11.69
CA ILE A 184 -36.55 7.66 10.62
C ILE A 184 -37.03 8.80 9.71
N SER A 185 -38.33 8.86 9.44
CA SER A 185 -38.91 9.93 8.63
C SER A 185 -38.66 11.32 9.23
N TYR A 186 -38.69 11.50 10.55
CA TYR A 186 -38.39 12.81 11.14
C TYR A 186 -36.95 13.28 10.91
N PHE A 187 -36.02 12.36 10.65
CA PHE A 187 -34.60 12.65 10.42
C PHE A 187 -34.18 12.61 8.94
N SER A 188 -35.12 12.33 8.04
CA SER A 188 -34.90 12.27 6.59
C SER A 188 -35.66 13.37 5.85
N ASP A 189 -35.27 13.61 4.60
CA ASP A 189 -36.08 14.41 3.67
C ASP A 189 -37.34 13.63 3.27
N PRO A 190 -38.41 14.31 2.83
CA PRO A 190 -39.63 13.65 2.37
C PRO A 190 -39.42 12.86 1.08
N GLU A 191 -38.54 13.34 0.21
CA GLU A 191 -38.23 12.74 -1.09
C GLU A 191 -36.72 12.76 -1.35
N PRO A 192 -36.15 11.72 -1.98
CA PRO A 192 -36.79 10.43 -2.30
C PRO A 192 -37.04 9.58 -1.05
N PRO A 193 -38.00 8.62 -1.07
CA PRO A 193 -38.24 7.73 0.05
C PRO A 193 -37.02 6.84 0.28
N ILE A 194 -36.61 6.70 1.53
CA ILE A 194 -35.48 5.87 1.92
C ILE A 194 -35.99 4.47 2.27
N HIS A 195 -35.42 3.45 1.65
CA HIS A 195 -35.59 2.06 2.07
C HIS A 195 -34.85 1.88 3.40
N ILE A 196 -35.58 1.66 4.48
CA ILE A 196 -35.06 1.59 5.85
C ILE A 196 -34.51 0.20 6.13
N ASP A 197 -35.32 -0.82 5.85
CA ASP A 197 -35.06 -2.21 6.19
C ASP A 197 -35.97 -3.15 5.40
N THR A 198 -35.52 -4.37 5.12
CA THR A 198 -36.34 -5.46 4.61
C THR A 198 -36.45 -6.55 5.67
N ILE A 199 -37.68 -6.84 6.11
CA ILE A 199 -37.95 -7.91 7.07
C ILE A 199 -38.39 -9.15 6.30
N TYR A 200 -37.62 -10.23 6.39
CA TYR A 200 -38.02 -11.53 5.87
C TYR A 200 -38.60 -12.39 7.00
N ASP A 201 -39.85 -12.83 6.88
CA ASP A 201 -40.47 -13.83 7.77
C ASP A 201 -40.56 -15.17 7.05
N ARG A 202 -39.87 -16.17 7.59
CA ARG A 202 -39.75 -17.52 7.02
C ARG A 202 -41.05 -18.31 7.14
N SER A 203 -41.82 -18.09 8.21
CA SER A 203 -43.03 -18.87 8.50
C SER A 203 -44.15 -18.57 7.50
N SER A 204 -44.32 -17.30 7.13
CA SER A 204 -45.21 -16.88 6.04
C SER A 204 -44.53 -16.89 4.67
N ASN A 205 -43.19 -17.04 4.64
CA ASN A 205 -42.35 -16.87 3.45
C ASN A 205 -42.60 -15.55 2.72
N THR A 206 -42.73 -14.45 3.48
CA THR A 206 -42.99 -13.10 2.96
C THR A 206 -41.87 -12.14 3.34
N THR A 207 -41.60 -11.20 2.46
CA THR A 207 -40.76 -10.03 2.74
C THR A 207 -41.64 -8.81 2.94
N LYS A 208 -41.34 -8.00 3.97
CA LYS A 208 -41.97 -6.72 4.23
C LYS A 208 -40.89 -5.64 4.23
N GLU A 209 -41.02 -4.70 3.32
CA GLU A 209 -40.13 -3.55 3.27
C GLU A 209 -40.63 -2.43 4.18
N LEU A 210 -39.70 -1.75 4.84
CA LEU A 210 -39.93 -0.57 5.65
C LEU A 210 -39.39 0.64 4.90
N TRP A 211 -40.26 1.63 4.67
CA TRP A 211 -39.93 2.84 3.91
C TRP A 211 -40.23 4.08 4.74
N THR A 212 -39.48 5.17 4.52
CA THR A 212 -39.85 6.48 5.09
C THR A 212 -41.17 6.97 4.52
N MET A 213 -41.92 7.70 5.33
CA MET A 213 -43.19 8.31 4.94
C MET A 213 -42.93 9.66 4.28
N SER A 214 -43.62 9.98 3.18
CA SER A 214 -43.51 11.29 2.51
C SER A 214 -44.21 12.40 3.32
N SER A 215 -45.38 12.10 3.88
CA SER A 215 -46.12 12.99 4.77
C SER A 215 -46.07 12.51 6.23
N ILE A 216 -45.63 13.39 7.13
CA ILE A 216 -45.63 13.17 8.58
C ILE A 216 -46.23 14.39 9.29
N PRO A 217 -46.87 14.21 10.46
CA PRO A 217 -47.35 15.35 11.26
C PRO A 217 -46.21 16.26 11.74
N GLY A 218 -46.40 17.58 11.71
CA GLY A 218 -45.39 18.54 12.19
C GLY A 218 -44.16 18.68 11.29
N LYS A 219 -43.11 19.34 11.79
CA LYS A 219 -41.90 19.64 11.01
C LYS A 219 -40.85 18.54 11.13
N ARG A 220 -40.20 18.16 10.03
CA ARG A 220 -39.00 17.30 10.05
C ARG A 220 -37.85 18.00 10.78
N TYR A 221 -36.99 17.22 11.43
CA TYR A 221 -35.75 17.73 12.04
C TYR A 221 -34.73 18.14 10.97
N GLY A 222 -34.85 17.56 9.77
CA GLY A 222 -33.98 17.80 8.62
C GLY A 222 -32.65 17.06 8.71
N LYS A 223 -31.80 17.20 7.68
CA LYS A 223 -30.49 16.52 7.60
C LYS A 223 -29.32 17.32 8.17
N LYS A 224 -29.46 18.64 8.32
CA LYS A 224 -28.36 19.56 8.70
C LYS A 224 -28.06 19.58 10.20
N LYS A 225 -29.09 19.43 11.05
CA LYS A 225 -28.94 19.52 12.51
C LYS A 225 -28.27 18.25 13.04
N ASP A 226 -27.28 18.42 13.90
CA ASP A 226 -26.56 17.29 14.50
C ASP A 226 -27.48 16.41 15.34
N VAL A 227 -27.32 15.09 15.20
CA VAL A 227 -28.05 14.08 15.98
C VAL A 227 -27.04 13.10 16.54
N ILE A 228 -27.01 12.97 17.87
CA ILE A 228 -26.24 11.95 18.59
C ILE A 228 -27.22 10.97 19.22
N ILE A 229 -27.03 9.68 18.98
CA ILE A 229 -27.84 8.64 19.61
C ILE A 229 -27.05 7.98 20.73
N LEU A 230 -27.64 7.90 21.92
CA LEU A 230 -27.03 7.22 23.06
C LEU A 230 -27.49 5.78 23.14
N THR A 231 -26.54 4.85 23.28
CA THR A 231 -26.81 3.41 23.37
C THR A 231 -26.16 2.79 24.61
N SER A 232 -26.74 1.71 25.11
CA SER A 232 -26.16 0.91 26.20
C SER A 232 -26.29 -0.58 25.88
N ARG A 233 -25.67 -1.44 26.67
CA ARG A 233 -25.87 -2.90 26.61
C ARG A 233 -27.32 -3.36 26.77
N ARG A 234 -28.23 -2.49 27.23
CA ARG A 234 -29.67 -2.77 27.36
C ARG A 234 -30.49 -2.32 26.16
N THR A 235 -29.92 -1.50 25.28
CA THR A 235 -30.63 -1.04 24.07
C THR A 235 -30.94 -2.27 23.20
N MET A 236 -32.22 -2.55 22.93
CA MET A 236 -32.63 -3.79 22.28
C MET A 236 -33.81 -3.60 21.31
N GLY A 237 -33.86 -4.37 20.23
CA GLY A 237 -35.02 -4.46 19.33
C GLY A 237 -35.19 -3.26 18.40
N ALA A 238 -36.38 -2.66 18.35
CA ALA A 238 -36.68 -1.54 17.45
C ALA A 238 -35.74 -0.33 17.65
N ALA A 239 -35.23 -0.10 18.87
CA ALA A 239 -34.23 0.94 19.12
C ALA A 239 -32.88 0.65 18.45
N GLU A 240 -32.48 -0.62 18.35
CA GLU A 240 -31.29 -1.04 17.61
C GLU A 240 -31.48 -0.81 16.11
N ALA A 241 -32.67 -1.12 15.56
CA ALA A 241 -32.99 -0.82 14.17
C ALA A 241 -32.89 0.69 13.86
N VAL A 242 -33.40 1.57 14.74
CA VAL A 242 -33.27 3.03 14.60
C VAL A 242 -31.81 3.46 14.62
N ALA A 243 -31.05 3.03 15.64
CA ALA A 243 -29.64 3.40 15.80
C ALA A 243 -28.79 2.89 14.63
N TYR A 244 -29.02 1.65 14.19
CA TYR A 244 -28.32 1.04 13.07
C TYR A 244 -28.59 1.80 11.77
N THR A 245 -29.87 2.05 11.44
CA THR A 245 -30.23 2.74 10.21
C THR A 245 -29.69 4.17 10.18
N LEU A 246 -29.85 4.95 11.25
CA LEU A 246 -29.33 6.32 11.28
C LEU A 246 -27.80 6.38 11.28
N LYS A 247 -27.12 5.37 11.83
CA LYS A 247 -25.66 5.22 11.69
C LYS A 247 -25.28 4.96 10.23
N LYS A 248 -25.92 4.01 9.57
CA LYS A 248 -25.60 3.62 8.17
C LYS A 248 -25.98 4.68 7.15
N LEU A 249 -27.01 5.48 7.43
CA LEU A 249 -27.35 6.67 6.66
C LEU A 249 -26.41 7.86 6.90
N LYS A 250 -25.37 7.71 7.74
CA LYS A 250 -24.49 8.81 8.16
C LYS A 250 -25.27 9.99 8.75
N ARG A 251 -26.45 9.73 9.32
CA ARG A 251 -27.35 10.75 9.87
C ARG A 251 -27.10 11.02 11.35
N ALA A 252 -26.67 10.02 12.11
CA ALA A 252 -26.43 10.16 13.53
C ALA A 252 -25.10 9.53 13.97
N ILE A 253 -24.47 10.16 14.97
CA ILE A 253 -23.29 9.61 15.65
C ILE A 253 -23.77 8.76 16.83
N ILE A 254 -23.33 7.51 16.92
CA ILE A 254 -23.72 6.62 18.02
C ILE A 254 -22.68 6.72 19.13
N VAL A 255 -23.10 7.10 20.34
CA VAL A 255 -22.21 7.28 21.51
C VAL A 255 -22.69 6.38 22.64
N GLY A 256 -21.79 5.61 23.25
CA GLY A 256 -22.12 4.73 24.36
C GLY A 256 -21.52 3.35 24.22
N GLU A 257 -22.29 2.32 24.56
CA GLU A 257 -21.85 0.93 24.52
C GLU A 257 -22.49 0.19 23.35
N ARG A 258 -21.89 -0.92 22.93
CA ARG A 258 -22.54 -1.88 22.02
C ARG A 258 -23.90 -2.29 22.59
N SER A 259 -24.94 -2.26 21.75
CA SER A 259 -26.29 -2.65 22.12
C SER A 259 -26.45 -4.16 22.33
N ALA A 260 -27.62 -4.61 22.79
CA ALA A 260 -27.83 -5.98 23.28
C ALA A 260 -27.71 -7.07 22.19
N GLY A 261 -28.01 -6.75 20.93
CA GLY A 261 -28.07 -7.72 19.84
C GLY A 261 -29.35 -8.53 19.85
N GLY A 262 -30.50 -7.85 19.78
CA GLY A 262 -31.81 -8.49 19.76
C GLY A 262 -32.12 -9.31 18.51
N SER A 263 -33.40 -9.63 18.32
CA SER A 263 -33.91 -10.34 17.15
C SER A 263 -35.23 -9.76 16.72
N VAL A 264 -35.51 -9.77 15.42
CA VAL A 264 -36.78 -9.30 14.88
C VAL A 264 -37.94 -10.14 15.40
N LYS A 265 -37.80 -11.47 15.31
CA LYS A 265 -38.81 -12.41 15.80
C LYS A 265 -38.19 -13.78 16.06
N VAL A 266 -38.36 -14.27 17.28
CA VAL A 266 -38.06 -15.65 17.67
C VAL A 266 -39.36 -16.36 18.05
N GLN A 267 -39.47 -17.64 17.70
CA GLN A 267 -40.62 -18.46 18.03
C GLN A 267 -40.16 -19.71 18.76
N LYS A 268 -40.80 -20.00 19.88
CA LYS A 268 -40.59 -21.24 20.62
C LYS A 268 -41.60 -22.28 20.13
N ILE A 269 -41.10 -23.34 19.52
CA ILE A 269 -41.89 -24.37 18.84
C ILE A 269 -41.73 -25.68 19.62
N ARG A 270 -42.85 -26.31 19.98
CA ARG A 270 -42.85 -27.63 20.62
C ARG A 270 -42.45 -28.69 19.58
N ILE A 271 -41.53 -29.56 19.94
CA ILE A 271 -41.12 -30.69 19.09
C ILE A 271 -42.16 -31.80 19.26
N ALA A 272 -42.71 -32.28 18.14
CA ALA A 272 -43.85 -33.18 18.12
C ALA A 272 -43.62 -34.44 18.98
N GLN A 273 -44.67 -34.87 19.68
CA GLN A 273 -44.67 -36.09 20.52
C GLN A 273 -43.59 -36.09 21.63
N SER A 274 -43.15 -34.91 22.08
CA SER A 274 -42.15 -34.74 23.14
C SER A 274 -42.47 -33.55 24.05
N ASP A 275 -41.75 -33.44 25.17
CA ASP A 275 -41.76 -32.23 26.01
C ASP A 275 -40.54 -31.33 25.73
N PHE A 276 -39.89 -31.51 24.57
CA PHE A 276 -38.84 -30.62 24.12
C PHE A 276 -39.40 -29.47 23.29
N TYR A 277 -38.75 -28.32 23.37
CA TYR A 277 -39.03 -27.13 22.59
C TYR A 277 -37.75 -26.64 21.93
N ILE A 278 -37.87 -26.12 20.72
CA ILE A 278 -36.81 -25.40 20.04
C ILE A 278 -37.23 -23.94 19.83
N THR A 279 -36.38 -23.01 20.26
CA THR A 279 -36.51 -21.58 19.95
C THR A 279 -35.79 -21.31 18.64
N VAL A 280 -36.51 -20.81 17.65
CA VAL A 280 -36.02 -20.56 16.30
C VAL A 280 -36.21 -19.09 15.93
N PRO A 281 -35.20 -18.38 15.39
CA PRO A 281 -35.42 -17.09 14.76
C PRO A 281 -36.18 -17.29 13.45
N VAL A 282 -37.41 -16.79 13.41
CA VAL A 282 -38.34 -17.00 12.28
C VAL A 282 -38.40 -15.81 11.34
N ALA A 283 -37.91 -14.65 11.77
CA ALA A 283 -37.73 -13.51 10.90
C ALA A 283 -36.34 -12.88 11.07
N ARG A 284 -35.88 -12.15 10.05
CA ARG A 284 -34.63 -11.37 10.07
C ARG A 284 -34.81 -10.01 9.42
N SER A 285 -34.00 -9.06 9.87
CA SER A 285 -33.75 -7.77 9.22
C SER A 285 -32.65 -7.91 8.18
N ILE A 286 -32.79 -7.18 7.07
CA ILE A 286 -31.82 -7.09 5.98
C ILE A 286 -31.73 -5.61 5.62
N ASN A 287 -30.68 -4.94 6.12
CA ASN A 287 -30.50 -3.53 5.85
C ASN A 287 -30.08 -3.31 4.38
N PRO A 288 -30.80 -2.47 3.62
CA PRO A 288 -30.58 -2.33 2.17
C PRO A 288 -29.23 -1.68 1.80
N ILE A 289 -28.61 -0.94 2.72
CA ILE A 289 -27.30 -0.30 2.49
C ILE A 289 -26.16 -1.30 2.66
N THR A 290 -26.28 -2.21 3.63
CA THR A 290 -25.17 -3.09 4.03
C THR A 290 -25.36 -4.54 3.66
N GLY A 291 -26.58 -5.00 3.38
CA GLY A 291 -26.94 -6.42 3.27
C GLY A 291 -26.87 -7.19 4.61
N HIS A 292 -26.56 -6.51 5.72
CA HIS A 292 -26.37 -7.10 7.04
C HIS A 292 -27.49 -6.69 8.01
N SER A 293 -27.51 -7.28 9.22
CA SER A 293 -28.48 -6.99 10.27
C SER A 293 -27.81 -6.44 11.54
N TRP A 294 -28.57 -5.70 12.34
CA TRP A 294 -28.20 -5.30 13.70
C TRP A 294 -28.38 -6.44 14.72
N GLU A 295 -29.14 -7.48 14.36
CA GLU A 295 -29.48 -8.61 15.22
C GLU A 295 -28.24 -9.39 15.67
N VAL A 296 -28.33 -10.02 16.85
CA VAL A 296 -27.28 -10.85 17.49
C VAL A 296 -26.04 -10.06 17.92
N SER A 297 -25.43 -9.30 17.03
CA SER A 297 -24.17 -8.58 17.28
C SER A 297 -24.38 -7.22 17.95
N GLY A 298 -25.59 -6.67 17.83
CA GLY A 298 -25.93 -5.32 18.26
C GLY A 298 -25.27 -4.24 17.40
N VAL A 299 -25.71 -3.02 17.61
CA VAL A 299 -25.13 -1.81 17.01
C VAL A 299 -23.87 -1.44 17.78
N SER A 300 -22.74 -1.48 17.09
CA SER A 300 -21.49 -0.95 17.64
C SER A 300 -21.57 0.58 17.67
N PRO A 301 -21.19 1.27 18.76
CA PRO A 301 -21.16 2.72 18.78
C PRO A 301 -20.09 3.25 17.82
N THR A 302 -20.22 4.50 17.38
CA THR A 302 -19.15 5.25 16.71
C THR A 302 -18.09 5.66 17.73
N ILE A 303 -18.54 6.12 18.92
CA ILE A 303 -17.68 6.49 20.03
C ILE A 303 -18.01 5.61 21.23
N ASN A 304 -17.10 4.71 21.57
CA ASN A 304 -17.29 3.75 22.65
C ASN A 304 -16.97 4.39 24.02
N VAL A 305 -17.98 4.52 24.86
CA VAL A 305 -17.86 5.01 26.25
C VAL A 305 -18.87 4.29 27.14
N MET A 306 -18.57 4.16 28.43
CA MET A 306 -19.55 3.62 29.39
C MET A 306 -20.87 4.39 29.29
N ALA A 307 -22.00 3.68 29.34
CA ALA A 307 -23.32 4.28 29.14
C ALA A 307 -23.60 5.45 30.11
N LYS A 308 -23.05 5.39 31.34
CA LYS A 308 -23.14 6.49 32.33
C LYS A 308 -22.45 7.79 31.90
N LYS A 309 -21.38 7.71 31.10
CA LYS A 309 -20.61 8.86 30.59
C LYS A 309 -21.12 9.36 29.23
N ALA A 310 -22.03 8.63 28.57
CA ALA A 310 -22.45 8.90 27.20
C ALA A 310 -23.06 10.30 26.99
N VAL A 311 -23.83 10.83 27.96
CA VAL A 311 -24.41 12.20 27.86
C VAL A 311 -23.32 13.26 27.92
N SER A 312 -22.39 13.14 28.86
CA SER A 312 -21.28 14.10 29.00
C SER A 312 -20.40 14.09 27.74
N LYS A 313 -20.10 12.90 27.20
CA LYS A 313 -19.35 12.77 25.95
C LYS A 313 -20.10 13.32 24.74
N ALA A 314 -21.43 13.14 24.69
CA ALA A 314 -22.26 13.71 23.62
C ALA A 314 -22.26 15.25 23.68
N LYS A 315 -22.34 15.85 24.87
CA LYS A 315 -22.22 17.30 25.05
C LYS A 315 -20.88 17.84 24.56
N SER A 316 -19.77 17.23 24.99
CA SER A 316 -18.43 17.66 24.55
C SER A 316 -18.26 17.50 23.03
N LEU A 317 -18.85 16.45 22.45
CA LEU A 317 -18.79 16.21 21.02
C LEU A 317 -19.56 17.28 20.22
N LEU A 318 -20.74 17.68 20.68
CA LEU A 318 -21.49 18.77 20.05
C LEU A 318 -20.71 20.09 20.13
N ALA A 319 -20.11 20.40 21.28
CA ALA A 319 -19.27 21.59 21.42
C ALA A 319 -18.12 21.61 20.39
N LEU A 320 -17.40 20.49 20.25
CA LEU A 320 -16.36 20.35 19.22
C LEU A 320 -16.94 20.54 17.81
N ARG A 321 -18.07 19.90 17.49
CA ARG A 321 -18.70 20.01 16.16
C ARG A 321 -19.14 21.44 15.82
N TYR A 322 -19.56 22.22 16.81
CA TYR A 322 -19.82 23.65 16.63
C TYR A 322 -18.55 24.45 16.33
N ALA A 323 -17.40 24.06 16.88
CA ALA A 323 -16.12 24.72 16.65
C ALA A 323 -15.47 24.35 15.30
N ILE A 324 -15.69 23.12 14.80
CA ILE A 324 -15.03 22.60 13.57
C ILE A 324 -15.09 23.59 12.39
N PRO A 325 -16.23 24.19 12.00
CA PRO A 325 -16.25 25.12 10.86
C PRO A 325 -15.30 26.32 11.04
N LYS A 326 -15.19 26.85 12.27
CA LYS A 326 -14.25 27.94 12.58
C LYS A 326 -12.80 27.45 12.53
N ILE A 327 -12.51 26.28 13.09
CA ILE A 327 -11.17 25.65 13.05
C ILE A 327 -10.73 25.45 11.60
N MET A 328 -11.60 24.88 10.76
CA MET A 328 -11.34 24.64 9.35
C MET A 328 -11.08 25.93 8.58
N GLN A 329 -11.81 27.01 8.90
CA GLN A 329 -11.60 28.32 8.30
C GLN A 329 -10.24 28.89 8.69
N ILE A 330 -9.88 28.88 9.98
CA ILE A 330 -8.57 29.36 10.46
C ILE A 330 -7.42 28.60 9.79
N ILE A 331 -7.49 27.27 9.75
CA ILE A 331 -6.49 26.43 9.06
C ILE A 331 -6.40 26.80 7.58
N SER A 332 -7.55 26.98 6.93
CA SER A 332 -7.61 27.33 5.51
C SER A 332 -6.95 28.68 5.22
N ASP A 333 -7.17 29.67 6.08
CA ASP A 333 -6.61 31.01 5.95
C ASP A 333 -5.10 30.99 6.21
N ILE A 334 -4.64 30.32 7.27
CA ILE A 334 -3.20 30.14 7.56
C ILE A 334 -2.50 29.50 6.36
N MET A 335 -3.03 28.41 5.82
CA MET A 335 -2.41 27.74 4.67
C MET A 335 -2.37 28.63 3.42
N ARG A 336 -3.42 29.42 3.17
CA ARG A 336 -3.45 30.34 2.01
C ARG A 336 -2.36 31.40 2.10
N ASP A 337 -2.14 31.91 3.30
CA ASP A 337 -1.26 33.03 3.54
C ASP A 337 0.20 32.60 3.70
N THR A 338 0.45 31.39 4.22
CA THR A 338 1.79 31.00 4.70
C THR A 338 2.39 29.77 4.03
N TYR A 339 1.60 28.89 3.41
CA TYR A 339 2.14 27.64 2.85
C TYR A 339 3.01 27.87 1.60
N ALA A 340 4.22 27.29 1.61
CA ALA A 340 5.23 27.53 0.58
C ALA A 340 4.77 27.12 -0.84
N PHE A 341 4.05 26.00 -0.97
CA PHE A 341 3.53 25.51 -2.25
C PHE A 341 2.15 26.09 -2.57
N SER A 342 2.14 27.35 -3.00
CA SER A 342 0.91 28.11 -3.28
C SER A 342 0.01 27.47 -4.35
N ASP A 343 0.59 26.73 -5.30
CA ASP A 343 -0.07 25.97 -6.35
C ASP A 343 -0.90 24.80 -5.80
N ARG A 344 -0.47 24.21 -4.68
CA ARG A 344 -1.15 23.07 -4.04
C ARG A 344 -2.29 23.48 -3.11
N VAL A 345 -2.36 24.76 -2.71
CA VAL A 345 -3.33 25.26 -1.72
C VAL A 345 -4.77 24.97 -2.13
N SER A 346 -5.14 25.23 -3.38
CA SER A 346 -6.52 25.00 -3.86
C SER A 346 -6.95 23.54 -3.69
N THR A 347 -6.06 22.60 -4.01
CA THR A 347 -6.28 21.17 -3.85
C THR A 347 -6.40 20.79 -2.38
N LEU A 348 -5.48 21.27 -1.53
CA LEU A 348 -5.52 21.03 -0.08
C LEU A 348 -6.83 21.51 0.56
N LEU A 349 -7.30 22.69 0.18
CA LEU A 349 -8.57 23.24 0.66
C LEU A 349 -9.78 22.39 0.22
N GLN A 350 -9.76 21.85 -1.00
CA GLN A 350 -10.81 20.93 -1.47
C GLN A 350 -10.81 19.62 -0.66
N HIS A 351 -9.63 19.06 -0.38
CA HIS A 351 -9.50 17.86 0.45
C HIS A 351 -10.00 18.10 1.88
N LEU A 352 -9.63 19.23 2.48
CA LEU A 352 -10.12 19.64 3.79
C LEU A 352 -11.66 19.70 3.83
N GLN A 353 -12.31 20.29 2.83
CA GLN A 353 -13.77 20.36 2.74
C GLN A 353 -14.45 18.99 2.58
N SER A 354 -13.78 18.03 1.94
CA SER A 354 -14.32 16.67 1.72
C SER A 354 -14.17 15.72 2.92
N THR A 355 -13.54 16.17 4.00
CA THR A 355 -13.20 15.34 5.17
C THR A 355 -14.45 14.78 5.86
N ASP A 356 -14.47 13.45 6.11
CA ASP A 356 -15.53 12.82 6.92
C ASP A 356 -15.35 13.13 8.41
N LEU A 357 -16.10 14.12 8.89
CA LEU A 357 -16.08 14.60 10.26
C LEU A 357 -17.04 13.84 11.20
N LEU A 358 -17.78 12.84 10.73
CA LEU A 358 -18.72 12.09 11.57
C LEU A 358 -18.03 11.09 12.51
N SER A 359 -16.81 10.69 12.17
CA SER A 359 -15.99 9.79 12.96
C SER A 359 -15.16 10.48 14.04
N VAL A 360 -15.03 11.82 13.96
CA VAL A 360 -14.24 12.63 14.88
C VAL A 360 -14.89 12.63 16.26
N GLY A 361 -14.21 12.05 17.25
CA GLY A 361 -14.69 11.96 18.63
C GLY A 361 -14.02 12.92 19.61
N SER A 362 -12.93 13.57 19.20
CA SER A 362 -12.08 14.46 20.00
C SER A 362 -11.26 15.38 19.10
N GLU A 363 -10.61 16.40 19.67
CA GLU A 363 -9.68 17.29 18.95
C GLU A 363 -8.45 16.53 18.42
N LYS A 364 -7.95 15.56 19.19
CA LYS A 364 -6.93 14.61 18.73
C LYS A 364 -7.37 13.84 17.49
N ASP A 365 -8.58 13.28 17.50
CA ASP A 365 -9.12 12.57 16.34
C ASP A 365 -9.28 13.51 15.13
N LEU A 366 -9.61 14.78 15.37
CA LEU A 366 -9.72 15.80 14.33
C LEU A 366 -8.35 16.03 13.69
N ALA A 367 -7.31 16.31 14.48
CA ALA A 367 -5.95 16.52 14.00
C ALA A 367 -5.46 15.32 13.15
N VAL A 368 -5.63 14.10 13.65
CA VAL A 368 -5.30 12.87 12.92
C VAL A 368 -6.05 12.78 11.59
N ARG A 369 -7.35 13.07 11.60
CA ARG A 369 -8.18 12.94 10.39
C ARG A 369 -7.85 14.00 9.34
N LEU A 370 -7.53 15.23 9.77
CA LEU A 370 -7.11 16.29 8.87
C LEU A 370 -5.73 15.98 8.28
N ASN A 371 -4.77 15.50 9.09
CA ASN A 371 -3.46 15.09 8.60
C ASN A 371 -3.52 13.98 7.56
N GLN A 372 -4.37 12.96 7.74
CA GLN A 372 -4.55 11.89 6.75
C GLN A 372 -4.89 12.44 5.36
N ASN A 373 -5.76 13.44 5.30
CA ASN A 373 -6.17 14.07 4.05
C ASN A 373 -5.13 15.05 3.52
N LEU A 374 -4.51 15.85 4.40
CA LEU A 374 -3.48 16.81 4.01
C LEU A 374 -2.26 16.11 3.43
N GLN A 375 -1.73 15.09 4.11
CA GLN A 375 -0.51 14.39 3.69
C GLN A 375 -0.65 13.66 2.36
N THR A 376 -1.85 13.12 2.08
CA THR A 376 -2.15 12.49 0.77
C THR A 376 -2.07 13.49 -0.39
N ALA A 377 -2.35 14.78 -0.14
CA ALA A 377 -2.41 15.81 -1.17
C ALA A 377 -1.20 16.75 -1.17
N SER A 378 -0.52 16.92 -0.03
CA SER A 378 0.66 17.77 0.09
C SER A 378 1.92 17.02 -0.30
N GLU A 379 2.04 15.74 0.08
CA GLU A 379 3.32 15.00 0.09
C GLU A 379 4.45 15.79 0.78
N ASP A 380 4.08 16.68 1.71
CA ASP A 380 4.99 17.54 2.47
C ASP A 380 4.90 17.16 3.95
N PRO A 381 5.89 16.43 4.50
CA PRO A 381 5.88 15.97 5.88
C PRO A 381 5.95 17.12 6.89
N ARG A 382 6.37 18.32 6.46
CA ARG A 382 6.47 19.51 7.32
C ARG A 382 5.10 20.13 7.63
N LEU A 383 4.10 19.93 6.75
CA LEU A 383 2.74 20.44 6.95
C LEU A 383 1.95 19.51 7.86
N ILE A 384 1.87 19.83 9.15
CA ILE A 384 1.25 18.94 10.14
C ILE A 384 0.36 19.70 11.13
N ILE A 385 -0.78 19.11 11.45
CA ILE A 385 -1.67 19.57 12.52
C ILE A 385 -1.40 18.73 13.77
N ARG A 386 -1.07 19.38 14.89
CA ARG A 386 -0.69 18.75 16.15
C ARG A 386 -1.78 18.96 17.22
N TYR A 387 -1.85 18.01 18.15
CA TYR A 387 -2.67 18.12 19.35
C TYR A 387 -1.75 18.38 20.55
N MET A 388 -1.84 19.58 21.12
CA MET A 388 -0.80 20.14 22.00
C MET A 388 -0.59 19.39 23.32
N GLN A 389 -1.55 18.57 23.79
CA GLN A 389 -1.38 17.83 25.04
C GLN A 389 -0.55 16.54 24.93
N ASP A 390 -0.29 16.03 23.72
CA ASP A 390 0.55 14.83 23.53
C ASP A 390 2.03 15.19 23.25
N ASP A 391 2.32 16.43 22.84
CA ASP A 391 3.67 16.91 22.50
C ASP A 391 4.35 17.55 23.72
N ASP A 392 5.00 16.74 24.55
CA ASP A 392 5.94 17.18 25.60
C ASP A 392 7.28 17.70 25.00
N ALA A 393 7.46 17.62 23.67
CA ALA A 393 8.58 18.23 22.97
C ALA A 393 8.22 19.69 22.66
N GLY A 394 8.83 20.61 23.40
CA GLY A 394 8.49 22.02 23.44
C GLY A 394 8.21 22.64 22.07
N ILE A 395 7.20 23.52 22.06
CA ILE A 395 6.98 24.52 21.01
C ILE A 395 8.36 25.06 20.63
N GLU A 396 8.81 24.80 19.41
CA GLU A 396 10.04 25.35 18.86
C GLU A 396 10.00 26.85 19.12
N GLN A 397 10.81 27.31 20.06
CA GLN A 397 10.93 28.74 20.33
C GLN A 397 11.50 29.34 19.05
N ASP A 398 10.83 30.37 18.51
CA ASP A 398 11.35 31.23 17.47
C ASP A 398 12.78 31.64 17.89
N HIS A 399 13.80 30.93 17.41
CA HIS A 399 15.18 31.27 17.68
C HIS A 399 15.45 32.57 16.93
N GLU A 400 15.47 33.69 17.68
CA GLU A 400 15.81 35.00 17.12
C GLU A 400 17.12 34.90 16.32
N LEU A 401 17.09 35.39 15.09
CA LEU A 401 18.25 35.45 14.20
C LEU A 401 19.41 36.13 14.93
N TYR A 402 20.45 35.35 15.24
CA TYR A 402 21.65 35.88 15.89
C TYR A 402 22.48 36.66 14.87
N THR A 403 22.41 37.99 14.95
CA THR A 403 23.16 38.92 14.11
C THR A 403 24.39 39.44 14.88
N ILE A 404 25.54 39.47 14.22
CA ILE A 404 26.74 40.06 14.79
C ILE A 404 26.76 41.57 14.47
N PRO A 405 27.00 42.46 15.45
CA PRO A 405 27.19 43.88 15.17
C PRO A 405 28.38 44.14 14.26
N ASP A 406 28.26 45.11 13.34
CA ASP A 406 29.30 45.53 12.38
C ASP A 406 30.48 46.26 13.06
N ASN A 407 31.26 45.53 13.86
CA ASN A 407 32.48 46.01 14.51
C ASN A 407 33.62 45.00 14.30
N THR A 408 34.71 45.45 13.71
CA THR A 408 35.88 44.63 13.36
C THR A 408 36.49 43.87 14.55
N GLU A 409 36.54 44.47 15.75
CA GLU A 409 37.05 43.80 16.96
C GLU A 409 36.11 42.65 17.38
N LEU A 410 34.80 42.86 17.28
CA LEU A 410 33.78 41.84 17.60
C LEU A 410 33.76 40.71 16.55
N LEU A 411 33.88 41.04 15.26
CA LEU A 411 34.00 40.04 14.20
C LEU A 411 35.27 39.19 14.35
N LYS A 412 36.39 39.81 14.72
CA LYS A 412 37.63 39.08 15.00
C LYS A 412 37.49 38.18 16.23
N ALA A 413 36.87 38.66 17.30
CA ALA A 413 36.57 37.87 18.49
C ALA A 413 35.63 36.69 18.16
N TYR A 414 34.61 36.94 17.33
CA TYR A 414 33.68 35.92 16.84
C TYR A 414 34.41 34.84 16.04
N VAL A 415 35.16 35.21 15.00
CA VAL A 415 35.94 34.27 14.18
C VAL A 415 36.93 33.49 15.05
N ASN A 416 37.53 34.14 16.05
CA ASN A 416 38.45 33.50 16.99
C ASN A 416 37.77 32.45 17.88
N ARG A 417 36.56 32.74 18.36
CA ARG A 417 35.77 31.88 19.25
C ARG A 417 35.10 30.71 18.52
N VAL A 418 34.56 30.97 17.33
CA VAL A 418 33.66 30.03 16.63
C VAL A 418 34.41 28.99 15.82
N PHE A 419 35.44 29.39 15.08
CA PHE A 419 36.15 28.47 14.19
C PHE A 419 37.37 27.89 14.88
N LYS A 420 37.42 26.57 15.06
CA LYS A 420 38.61 25.84 15.46
C LYS A 420 39.27 25.27 14.21
N VAL A 421 40.56 25.56 14.01
CA VAL A 421 41.32 25.17 12.82
C VAL A 421 42.60 24.47 13.26
N GLU A 422 42.82 23.24 12.77
CA GLU A 422 43.99 22.42 13.07
C GLU A 422 44.44 21.66 11.81
N VAL A 423 45.72 21.23 11.78
CA VAL A 423 46.21 20.26 10.78
C VAL A 423 46.54 18.98 11.52
N LEU A 424 45.78 17.93 11.24
CA LEU A 424 45.88 16.60 11.82
C LEU A 424 46.97 15.77 11.12
N PRO A 425 47.41 14.63 11.73
CA PRO A 425 48.33 13.70 11.09
C PRO A 425 47.88 13.29 9.68
N GLY A 426 48.85 13.05 8.79
CA GLY A 426 48.55 12.74 7.39
C GLY A 426 48.15 13.96 6.55
N ASN A 427 48.60 15.17 6.94
CA ASN A 427 48.34 16.42 6.23
C ASN A 427 46.83 16.69 5.99
N THR A 428 46.01 16.36 6.99
CA THR A 428 44.56 16.51 6.92
C THR A 428 44.13 17.75 7.69
N GLY A 429 43.54 18.73 7.02
CA GLY A 429 42.93 19.89 7.64
C GLY A 429 41.72 19.50 8.49
N TYR A 430 41.54 20.17 9.63
CA TYR A 430 40.38 20.03 10.48
C TYR A 430 39.79 21.41 10.80
N LEU A 431 38.51 21.57 10.49
CA LEU A 431 37.71 22.76 10.72
C LEU A 431 36.49 22.39 11.54
N ARG A 432 36.34 22.97 12.73
CA ARG A 432 35.11 22.85 13.53
C ARG A 432 34.48 24.22 13.75
N PHE A 433 33.16 24.29 13.64
CA PHE A 433 32.39 25.45 14.08
C PHE A 433 30.99 25.04 14.51
N ASP A 434 30.57 25.61 15.64
CA ASP A 434 29.32 25.22 16.30
C ASP A 434 28.17 26.19 15.97
N GLU A 435 28.44 27.26 15.23
CA GLU A 435 27.45 28.24 14.76
C GLU A 435 27.94 29.00 13.52
N LEU A 436 27.02 29.47 12.68
CA LEU A 436 27.33 30.36 11.55
C LEU A 436 26.37 31.55 11.51
N ALA A 437 26.79 32.67 12.09
CA ALA A 437 25.93 33.82 12.34
C ALA A 437 25.87 34.78 11.15
N GLU A 438 24.78 35.55 11.06
CA GLU A 438 24.57 36.55 10.02
C GLU A 438 25.25 37.88 10.34
N THR A 439 25.78 38.54 9.31
CA THR A 439 26.45 39.85 9.43
C THR A 439 26.22 40.68 8.16
N SER A 440 26.07 42.00 8.30
CA SER A 440 26.07 42.94 7.16
C SER A 440 27.48 43.24 6.64
N ALA A 441 28.50 43.18 7.51
CA ALA A 441 29.92 43.31 7.16
C ALA A 441 30.55 42.03 6.55
N VAL A 442 29.96 41.50 5.47
CA VAL A 442 30.45 40.29 4.76
C VAL A 442 31.90 40.40 4.28
N PRO A 443 32.37 41.53 3.68
CA PRO A 443 33.75 41.63 3.19
C PRO A 443 34.80 41.55 4.31
N GLU A 444 34.53 42.16 5.46
CA GLU A 444 35.40 42.10 6.64
C GLU A 444 35.46 40.69 7.23
N LEU A 445 34.31 40.00 7.34
CA LEU A 445 34.24 38.62 7.80
C LEU A 445 35.01 37.69 6.87
N GLU A 446 34.83 37.83 5.56
CA GLU A 446 35.55 37.06 4.55
C GLU A 446 37.07 37.20 4.73
N LYS A 447 37.58 38.43 4.87
CA LYS A 447 39.02 38.68 5.07
C LYS A 447 39.57 38.01 6.33
N LEU A 448 38.79 37.99 7.41
CA LEU A 448 39.19 37.33 8.66
C LEU A 448 39.16 35.80 8.52
N MET A 449 38.16 35.24 7.84
CA MET A 449 38.08 33.81 7.54
C MET A 449 39.21 33.36 6.61
N ALA A 450 39.54 34.14 5.59
CA ALA A 450 40.68 33.91 4.69
C ALA A 450 41.98 33.74 5.47
N GLN A 451 42.25 34.64 6.42
CA GLN A 451 43.47 34.60 7.22
C GLN A 451 43.51 33.47 8.25
N LYS A 452 42.37 33.19 8.90
CA LYS A 452 42.32 32.24 10.01
C LYS A 452 42.09 30.79 9.57
N ILE A 453 41.26 30.59 8.55
CA ILE A 453 40.78 29.26 8.11
C ILE A 453 41.51 28.84 6.85
N TRP A 454 41.43 29.65 5.80
CA TRP A 454 41.82 29.19 4.47
C TRP A 454 43.34 29.23 4.26
N GLU A 455 44.03 30.25 4.76
CA GLU A 455 45.49 30.36 4.64
C GLU A 455 46.25 29.19 5.33
N PRO A 456 45.88 28.74 6.54
CA PRO A 456 46.51 27.58 7.17
C PRO A 456 46.17 26.23 6.52
N LEU A 457 45.01 26.12 5.87
CA LEU A 457 44.51 24.85 5.32
C LEU A 457 44.83 24.64 3.84
N LYS A 458 45.32 25.67 3.14
CA LYS A 458 45.50 25.68 1.67
C LYS A 458 46.37 24.55 1.10
N ASP A 459 47.33 24.05 1.88
CA ASP A 459 48.31 23.04 1.44
C ASP A 459 47.99 21.63 1.99
N THR A 460 46.80 21.45 2.60
CA THR A 460 46.36 20.14 3.14
C THR A 460 45.73 19.26 2.07
N ASP A 461 45.95 17.94 2.14
CA ASP A 461 45.47 16.98 1.13
C ASP A 461 43.98 16.71 1.21
N ASN A 462 43.42 16.77 2.42
CA ASN A 462 42.01 16.56 2.74
C ASN A 462 41.56 17.50 3.86
N LEU A 463 40.27 17.80 3.93
CA LEU A 463 39.64 18.65 4.94
C LEU A 463 38.48 17.93 5.61
N ILE A 464 38.51 17.89 6.93
CA ILE A 464 37.41 17.43 7.78
C ILE A 464 36.69 18.66 8.35
N ILE A 465 35.39 18.75 8.12
CA ILE A 465 34.51 19.79 8.67
C ILE A 465 33.62 19.16 9.74
N ASP A 466 33.79 19.52 10.99
CA ASP A 466 33.05 18.95 12.12
C ASP A 466 31.83 19.79 12.48
N LEU A 467 30.64 19.29 12.11
CA LEU A 467 29.34 19.92 12.37
C LEU A 467 28.53 19.19 13.45
N ARG A 468 29.11 18.19 14.14
CA ARG A 468 28.42 17.38 15.15
C ARG A 468 27.86 18.18 16.32
N TYR A 469 28.33 19.42 16.50
CA TYR A 469 27.92 20.32 17.58
C TYR A 469 27.25 21.60 17.04
N ASN A 470 26.98 21.67 15.74
CA ASN A 470 26.43 22.85 15.11
C ASN A 470 24.90 22.86 15.24
N THR A 471 24.37 23.72 16.10
CA THR A 471 22.94 23.74 16.41
C THR A 471 22.22 24.99 15.89
N ARG A 472 22.93 25.94 15.26
CA ARG A 472 22.35 27.24 14.86
C ARG A 472 23.11 27.95 13.75
N GLY A 473 22.39 28.75 12.97
CA GLY A 473 23.01 29.68 12.03
C GLY A 473 22.00 30.40 11.14
N SER A 474 22.52 31.11 10.14
CA SER A 474 21.75 31.73 9.06
C SER A 474 22.18 31.18 7.71
N SER A 475 21.21 30.75 6.90
CA SER A 475 21.41 30.25 5.53
C SER A 475 22.12 31.27 4.64
N ASN A 476 21.96 32.57 4.92
CA ASN A 476 22.64 33.66 4.19
C ASN A 476 24.16 33.56 4.27
N SER A 477 24.70 32.95 5.32
CA SER A 477 26.14 32.84 5.57
C SER A 477 26.77 31.61 4.92
N LEU A 478 25.95 30.65 4.45
CA LEU A 478 26.43 29.43 3.77
C LEU A 478 27.15 29.72 2.46
N THR A 479 26.65 30.71 1.72
CA THR A 479 27.22 31.13 0.44
C THR A 479 28.72 31.43 0.53
N LEU A 480 29.13 32.05 1.64
CA LEU A 480 30.53 32.35 1.90
C LEU A 480 31.34 31.06 2.05
N MET A 481 30.91 30.12 2.90
CA MET A 481 31.61 28.86 3.13
C MET A 481 31.70 28.02 1.85
N LEU A 482 30.58 27.86 1.14
CA LEU A 482 30.51 27.07 -0.10
C LEU A 482 31.40 27.64 -1.21
N SER A 483 31.59 28.97 -1.26
CA SER A 483 32.46 29.61 -2.24
C SER A 483 33.94 29.24 -2.08
N TYR A 484 34.37 28.77 -0.90
CA TYR A 484 35.74 28.27 -0.68
C TYR A 484 35.88 26.76 -0.91
N LEU A 485 34.78 26.01 -0.78
CA LEU A 485 34.76 24.53 -0.85
C LEU A 485 34.43 24.01 -2.25
N CYS A 486 33.47 24.64 -2.93
CA CYS A 486 32.94 24.18 -4.22
C CYS A 486 33.63 24.84 -5.41
N ASP A 487 33.62 24.16 -6.56
CA ASP A 487 34.05 24.78 -7.83
C ASP A 487 32.94 25.69 -8.39
N CYS A 488 33.08 26.99 -8.14
CA CYS A 488 32.15 28.03 -8.57
C CYS A 488 32.12 28.25 -10.09
N SER A 489 33.05 27.68 -10.85
CA SER A 489 33.13 27.89 -12.31
C SER A 489 32.06 27.13 -13.09
N GLN A 490 31.55 26.03 -12.54
CA GLN A 490 30.54 25.17 -13.19
C GLN A 490 29.11 25.42 -12.67
N LYS A 491 28.95 25.86 -11.42
CA LYS A 491 27.64 26.06 -10.77
C LYS A 491 27.59 27.44 -10.09
N PRO A 492 27.11 28.50 -10.76
CA PRO A 492 27.11 29.85 -10.20
C PRO A 492 26.04 30.06 -9.11
N ASN A 493 25.04 29.18 -9.03
CA ASN A 493 23.99 29.21 -8.01
C ASN A 493 24.09 27.94 -7.14
N PHE A 494 24.16 28.11 -5.82
CA PHE A 494 24.21 26.98 -4.89
C PHE A 494 22.82 26.48 -4.51
N PHE A 495 21.91 27.40 -4.18
CA PHE A 495 20.53 27.10 -3.82
C PHE A 495 19.66 28.35 -3.93
N THR A 496 18.35 28.15 -3.86
CA THR A 496 17.35 29.20 -3.91
C THR A 496 16.40 29.04 -2.74
N ILE A 497 16.17 30.12 -2.01
CA ILE A 497 15.16 30.20 -0.94
C ILE A 497 13.97 30.98 -1.46
N ASN A 498 12.80 30.33 -1.46
CA ASN A 498 11.52 30.99 -1.66
C ASN A 498 10.84 31.16 -0.30
N ASP A 499 10.73 32.39 0.17
CA ASP A 499 10.05 32.76 1.42
C ASP A 499 8.64 33.28 1.10
N ARG A 500 7.63 32.48 1.47
CA ARG A 500 6.22 32.79 1.23
C ARG A 500 5.72 33.98 2.03
N ILE A 501 6.21 34.16 3.26
CA ILE A 501 5.75 35.23 4.16
C ILE A 501 6.28 36.58 3.68
N LYS A 502 7.56 36.64 3.28
CA LYS A 502 8.16 37.85 2.71
C LYS A 502 7.80 38.04 1.23
N ASN A 503 7.29 36.99 0.58
CA ASN A 503 7.04 36.94 -0.86
C ASN A 503 8.30 37.27 -1.68
N THR A 504 9.42 36.68 -1.29
CA THR A 504 10.74 36.91 -1.89
C THR A 504 11.39 35.60 -2.31
N THR A 505 11.98 35.60 -3.50
CA THR A 505 12.86 34.53 -3.97
C THR A 505 14.29 35.05 -3.93
N THR A 506 15.16 34.40 -3.15
CA THR A 506 16.57 34.76 -3.00
C THR A 506 17.44 33.65 -3.59
N GLU A 507 18.22 33.99 -4.62
CA GLU A 507 19.20 33.08 -5.21
C GLU A 507 20.55 33.25 -4.50
N HIS A 508 21.10 32.16 -3.96
CA HIS A 508 22.36 32.14 -3.23
C HIS A 508 23.49 31.72 -4.17
N LYS A 509 24.14 32.72 -4.76
CA LYS A 509 25.17 32.55 -5.79
C LYS A 509 26.57 32.55 -5.23
N SER A 510 27.47 31.81 -5.87
CA SER A 510 28.90 31.82 -5.56
C SER A 510 29.48 33.24 -5.62
N LEU A 511 30.45 33.52 -4.75
CA LEU A 511 31.19 34.78 -4.79
C LEU A 511 31.98 34.91 -6.11
N SER A 512 31.87 36.07 -6.76
CA SER A 512 32.55 36.34 -8.04
C SER A 512 34.07 36.42 -7.90
N LYS A 513 34.57 36.77 -6.72
CA LYS A 513 35.97 36.75 -6.35
C LYS A 513 36.09 36.53 -4.84
N THR A 514 36.84 35.52 -4.43
CA THR A 514 37.15 35.23 -3.04
C THR A 514 38.42 35.94 -2.58
N THR A 515 38.51 36.21 -1.29
CA THR A 515 39.72 36.74 -0.63
C THR A 515 40.60 35.59 -0.12
N GLY A 516 41.80 35.41 -0.65
CA GLY A 516 42.72 34.36 -0.19
C GLY A 516 42.58 33.03 -0.96
N PRO A 517 43.19 31.94 -0.47
CA PRO A 517 43.21 30.66 -1.18
C PRO A 517 41.86 29.95 -1.12
N VAL A 518 41.41 29.39 -2.24
CA VAL A 518 40.22 28.54 -2.34
C VAL A 518 40.65 27.08 -2.18
N TYR A 519 39.97 26.34 -1.30
CA TYR A 519 40.32 24.94 -1.03
C TYR A 519 40.03 24.03 -2.22
N ASN A 520 38.94 24.34 -2.95
CA ASN A 520 38.49 23.74 -4.20
C ASN A 520 38.15 22.24 -4.14
N SER A 521 37.43 21.75 -5.15
CA SER A 521 36.94 20.36 -5.25
C SER A 521 38.00 19.30 -5.55
N ARG A 522 39.28 19.67 -5.73
CA ARG A 522 40.35 18.70 -6.02
C ARG A 522 40.79 17.93 -4.79
N HIS A 523 40.65 18.52 -3.61
CA HIS A 523 40.96 17.88 -2.32
C HIS A 523 39.71 17.16 -1.78
N GLY A 524 39.90 16.15 -0.92
CA GLY A 524 38.77 15.48 -0.28
C GLY A 524 38.17 16.35 0.82
N VAL A 525 36.86 16.62 0.78
CA VAL A 525 36.13 17.30 1.86
C VAL A 525 35.19 16.29 2.52
N TYR A 526 35.29 16.16 3.84
CA TYR A 526 34.50 15.22 4.64
C TYR A 526 33.81 15.97 5.76
N VAL A 527 32.49 15.81 5.89
CA VAL A 527 31.67 16.53 6.87
C VAL A 527 31.20 15.56 7.94
N LEU A 528 31.50 15.84 9.20
CA LEU A 528 31.00 15.06 10.33
C LEU A 528 29.64 15.62 10.79
N ALA A 529 28.64 14.75 10.88
CA ALA A 529 27.28 15.09 11.30
C ALA A 529 26.84 14.25 12.51
N SER A 530 25.93 14.79 13.32
CA SER A 530 25.28 14.07 14.42
C SER A 530 23.79 14.39 14.47
N TYR A 531 23.04 13.69 15.33
CA TYR A 531 21.66 14.07 15.64
C TYR A 531 21.52 15.53 16.16
N HIS A 532 22.58 16.12 16.70
CA HIS A 532 22.58 17.51 17.17
C HIS A 532 22.88 18.53 16.07
N THR A 533 23.37 18.10 14.90
CA THR A 533 23.52 18.98 13.74
C THR A 533 22.12 19.47 13.34
N ALA A 534 21.90 20.78 13.39
CA ALA A 534 20.59 21.40 13.16
C ALA A 534 20.70 22.69 12.33
N SER A 535 19.58 23.16 11.76
CA SER A 535 19.50 24.43 11.06
C SER A 535 20.57 24.54 9.94
N THR A 536 21.41 25.59 9.97
CA THR A 536 22.44 25.85 8.97
C THR A 536 23.52 24.75 8.88
N GLY A 537 23.77 24.00 9.96
CA GLY A 537 24.66 22.84 9.91
C GLY A 537 24.12 21.74 9.00
N GLU A 538 22.80 21.51 9.05
CA GLU A 538 22.13 20.56 8.15
C GLU A 538 22.09 21.07 6.72
N GLU A 539 21.75 22.34 6.53
CA GLU A 539 21.76 22.97 5.20
C GLU A 539 23.15 22.87 4.55
N LEU A 540 24.23 23.07 5.31
CA LEU A 540 25.58 22.87 4.81
C LEU A 540 25.83 21.41 4.44
N ALA A 541 25.55 20.46 5.33
CA ALA A 541 25.77 19.03 5.06
C ALA A 541 24.99 18.57 3.82
N TYR A 542 23.73 18.97 3.69
CA TYR A 542 22.88 18.70 2.53
C TYR A 542 23.48 19.26 1.24
N LEU A 543 23.91 20.53 1.26
CA LEU A 543 24.51 21.18 0.10
C LEU A 543 25.84 20.57 -0.29
N ILE A 544 26.61 20.05 0.67
CA ILE A 544 27.88 19.36 0.38
C ILE A 544 27.62 18.10 -0.47
N GLN A 545 26.55 17.36 -0.18
CA GLN A 545 26.11 16.20 -0.97
C GLN A 545 25.53 16.62 -2.32
N SER A 546 24.56 17.55 -2.34
CA SER A 546 23.84 17.93 -3.57
C SER A 546 24.70 18.65 -4.60
N LEU A 547 25.72 19.40 -4.15
CA LEU A 547 26.73 20.02 -5.00
C LEU A 547 27.85 19.06 -5.41
N SER A 548 27.92 17.87 -4.79
CA SER A 548 28.95 16.85 -5.01
C SER A 548 30.37 17.35 -4.68
N CYS A 549 30.48 18.19 -3.65
CA CYS A 549 31.76 18.80 -3.25
C CYS A 549 32.42 18.10 -2.06
N GLY A 550 31.75 17.14 -1.41
CA GLY A 550 32.31 16.38 -0.31
C GLY A 550 31.44 15.18 0.08
N THR A 551 31.82 14.54 1.18
CA THR A 551 31.18 13.33 1.73
C THR A 551 30.71 13.59 3.15
N VAL A 552 29.47 13.28 3.48
CA VAL A 552 28.91 13.43 4.83
C VAL A 552 28.99 12.09 5.56
N VAL A 553 29.49 12.11 6.80
CA VAL A 553 29.72 10.92 7.63
C VAL A 553 29.19 11.16 9.04
N GLY A 554 28.44 10.22 9.60
CA GLY A 554 27.93 10.29 10.97
C GLY A 554 26.47 9.87 11.09
N GLU A 555 25.74 10.51 11.99
CA GLU A 555 24.32 10.18 12.25
C GLU A 555 23.39 10.98 11.34
N ILE A 556 22.16 10.49 11.17
CA ILE A 556 21.08 11.29 10.59
C ILE A 556 20.89 12.53 11.48
N THR A 557 20.84 13.70 10.86
CA THR A 557 20.75 14.96 11.59
C THR A 557 19.37 15.19 12.21
N SER A 558 19.22 16.25 13.00
CA SER A 558 18.00 16.53 13.78
C SER A 558 16.68 16.63 12.99
N GLY A 559 16.75 17.07 11.74
CA GLY A 559 15.61 17.46 10.91
C GLY A 559 14.97 18.81 11.30
N ASN A 560 15.59 19.56 12.20
CA ASN A 560 15.09 20.83 12.70
C ASN A 560 15.54 21.96 11.78
N LEU A 561 14.74 22.22 10.74
CA LEU A 561 14.92 23.33 9.82
C LEU A 561 14.04 24.52 10.20
N MET A 562 14.58 25.73 10.06
CA MET A 562 13.86 26.99 10.28
C MET A 562 12.89 27.33 9.12
N HIS A 563 12.38 26.31 8.42
CA HIS A 563 11.57 26.47 7.20
C HIS A 563 10.06 26.47 7.47
N SER A 564 9.65 26.19 8.72
CA SER A 564 8.26 26.07 9.14
C SER A 564 7.92 26.99 10.30
N LYS A 565 6.64 27.33 10.41
CA LYS A 565 6.10 28.11 11.52
C LYS A 565 4.88 27.43 12.11
N THR A 566 4.77 27.42 13.43
CA THR A 566 3.64 26.83 14.15
C THR A 566 2.64 27.91 14.56
N PHE A 567 1.36 27.66 14.29
CA PHE A 567 0.24 28.55 14.60
C PHE A 567 -0.76 27.82 15.49
N GLU A 568 -0.97 28.33 16.70
CA GLU A 568 -1.99 27.82 17.61
C GLU A 568 -3.39 28.28 17.20
N ILE A 569 -4.37 27.38 17.28
CA ILE A 569 -5.76 27.68 16.94
C ILE A 569 -6.51 28.08 18.21
N GLU A 570 -6.80 29.37 18.33
CA GLU A 570 -7.44 29.97 19.51
C GLU A 570 -8.74 29.24 19.92
N GLY A 571 -8.81 28.84 21.20
CA GLY A 571 -9.97 28.17 21.78
C GLY A 571 -10.00 26.65 21.59
N THR A 572 -8.88 26.05 21.17
CA THR A 572 -8.69 24.60 21.02
C THR A 572 -7.29 24.18 21.45
N ASP A 573 -7.07 22.89 21.67
CA ASP A 573 -5.72 22.33 21.90
C ASP A 573 -5.04 21.91 20.58
N ILE A 574 -5.38 22.56 19.46
CA ILE A 574 -4.86 22.24 18.13
C ILE A 574 -3.90 23.34 17.66
N ALA A 575 -2.78 22.94 17.08
CA ALA A 575 -1.87 23.83 16.37
C ALA A 575 -1.58 23.29 14.96
N ILE A 576 -1.22 24.16 14.03
CA ILE A 576 -0.76 23.78 12.69
C ILE A 576 0.66 24.30 12.45
N THR A 577 1.55 23.40 12.07
CA THR A 577 2.89 23.72 11.59
C THR A 577 2.85 23.78 10.07
N VAL A 578 3.20 24.93 9.50
CA VAL A 578 3.15 25.19 8.06
C VAL A 578 4.54 25.57 7.56
N PRO A 579 5.09 24.85 6.55
CA PRO A 579 6.31 25.27 5.90
C PRO A 579 6.04 26.51 5.07
N PHE A 580 6.81 27.57 5.33
CA PHE A 580 6.73 28.84 4.62
C PHE A 580 7.96 29.12 3.75
N ILE A 581 9.02 28.34 3.93
CA ILE A 581 10.21 28.37 3.08
C ILE A 581 10.28 27.10 2.22
N ASN A 582 10.54 27.30 0.94
CA ASN A 582 11.03 26.26 0.05
C ASN A 582 12.53 26.46 -0.18
N PHE A 583 13.31 25.48 0.24
CA PHE A 583 14.73 25.38 -0.03
C PHE A 583 14.93 24.53 -1.29
N ILE A 584 15.45 25.14 -2.35
CA ILE A 584 15.61 24.51 -3.66
C ILE A 584 17.10 24.41 -3.94
N ASP A 585 17.61 23.21 -4.18
CA ASP A 585 19.03 23.02 -4.45
C ASP A 585 19.43 23.36 -5.90
N ASN A 586 20.71 23.18 -6.22
CA ASN A 586 21.25 23.45 -7.54
C ASN A 586 20.74 22.50 -8.64
N ASN A 587 20.09 21.39 -8.28
CA ASN A 587 19.49 20.45 -9.21
C ASN A 587 18.00 20.76 -9.45
N GLY A 588 17.44 21.74 -8.72
CA GLY A 588 16.04 22.12 -8.79
C GLY A 588 15.14 21.31 -7.84
N GLU A 589 15.74 20.49 -6.97
CA GLU A 589 15.01 19.64 -6.03
C GLU A 589 14.62 20.42 -4.76
N TYR A 590 13.42 20.16 -4.27
CA TYR A 590 12.91 20.78 -3.04
C TYR A 590 13.35 19.95 -1.84
N TRP A 591 14.16 20.52 -0.96
CA TRP A 591 14.50 19.86 0.28
C TRP A 591 13.41 20.08 1.33
N LEU A 592 12.70 18.99 1.68
CA LEU A 592 11.60 19.00 2.64
C LEU A 592 12.04 18.72 4.08
N GLY A 593 13.36 18.71 4.34
CA GLY A 593 13.92 18.44 5.67
C GLY A 593 13.85 16.98 6.08
N GLY A 594 13.64 16.72 7.38
CA GLY A 594 13.63 15.36 7.96
C GLY A 594 15.00 14.81 8.36
N GLY A 595 16.04 15.65 8.28
CA GLY A 595 17.42 15.32 8.61
C GLY A 595 18.22 14.94 7.36
N VAL A 596 19.48 15.36 7.31
CA VAL A 596 20.41 14.92 6.28
C VAL A 596 20.79 13.48 6.58
N VAL A 597 20.71 12.63 5.56
CA VAL A 597 21.17 11.24 5.64
C VAL A 597 22.63 11.21 5.16
N PRO A 598 23.60 10.91 6.05
CA PRO A 598 25.01 10.83 5.67
C PRO A 598 25.28 9.77 4.59
N ASP A 599 26.31 9.99 3.78
CA ASP A 599 26.81 9.02 2.80
C ASP A 599 27.37 7.77 3.49
N ALA A 600 28.04 7.96 4.65
CA ALA A 600 28.43 6.88 5.57
C ALA A 600 27.77 7.07 6.94
N ILE A 601 26.78 6.24 7.23
CA ILE A 601 26.03 6.29 8.49
C ILE A 601 26.80 5.53 9.59
N VAL A 602 27.17 6.24 10.66
CA VAL A 602 27.82 5.70 11.87
C VAL A 602 27.45 6.54 13.08
N LEU A 603 27.74 6.07 14.29
CA LEU A 603 27.54 6.89 15.50
C LEU A 603 28.45 8.12 15.49
N ALA A 604 28.00 9.23 16.08
CA ALA A 604 28.74 10.49 16.04
C ALA A 604 30.15 10.39 16.64
N GLU A 605 30.35 9.50 17.61
CA GLU A 605 31.64 9.21 18.23
C GLU A 605 32.62 8.44 17.33
N GLU A 606 32.10 7.63 16.41
CA GLU A 606 32.88 6.81 15.45
C GLU A 606 33.11 7.55 14.11
N ALA A 607 32.40 8.66 13.88
CA ALA A 607 32.39 9.36 12.60
C ALA A 607 33.78 9.81 12.13
N LEU A 608 34.67 10.21 13.05
CA LEU A 608 36.03 10.61 12.70
C LEU A 608 36.88 9.43 12.19
N ASP A 609 36.78 8.28 12.85
CA ASP A 609 37.49 7.06 12.44
C ASP A 609 36.96 6.58 11.09
N ARG A 610 35.63 6.61 10.91
CA ARG A 610 34.99 6.26 9.64
C ARG A 610 35.44 7.17 8.49
N VAL A 611 35.63 8.46 8.73
CA VAL A 611 36.18 9.37 7.70
C VAL A 611 37.56 8.91 7.23
N TYR A 612 38.45 8.47 8.12
CA TYR A 612 39.76 7.98 7.72
C TYR A 612 39.68 6.71 6.85
N GLU A 613 38.76 5.80 7.16
CA GLU A 613 38.51 4.61 6.32
C GLU A 613 38.04 4.99 4.91
N VAL A 614 37.08 5.91 4.82
CA VAL A 614 36.53 6.42 3.55
C VAL A 614 37.62 7.16 2.76
N MET A 615 38.47 7.95 3.44
CA MET A 615 39.61 8.62 2.83
C MET A 615 40.58 7.64 2.18
N GLU A 616 40.92 6.54 2.86
CA GLU A 616 41.78 5.50 2.28
C GLU A 616 41.12 4.82 1.07
N PHE A 617 39.83 4.51 1.17
CA PHE A 617 39.05 3.94 0.06
C PHE A 617 39.03 4.87 -1.16
N HIS A 618 38.82 6.18 -0.96
CA HIS A 618 38.79 7.19 -2.02
C HIS A 618 40.08 7.29 -2.84
N LYS A 619 41.24 6.93 -2.27
CA LYS A 619 42.52 6.92 -3.01
C LYS A 619 42.49 5.96 -4.21
N GLY A 620 41.75 4.85 -4.11
CA GLY A 620 41.67 3.81 -5.14
C GLY A 620 40.59 4.03 -6.20
N LEU A 621 39.63 4.93 -5.96
CA LEU A 621 38.42 5.07 -6.80
C LEU A 621 38.73 5.30 -8.28
N ARG A 622 39.61 6.24 -8.59
CA ARG A 622 39.97 6.57 -9.98
C ARG A 622 40.49 5.34 -10.74
N THR A 623 41.32 4.53 -10.07
CA THR A 623 41.95 3.34 -10.65
C THR A 623 40.92 2.26 -10.96
N LEU A 624 39.95 2.07 -10.06
CA LEU A 624 38.84 1.13 -10.24
C LEU A 624 37.93 1.58 -11.38
N ILE A 625 37.54 2.87 -11.40
CA ILE A 625 36.70 3.46 -12.45
C ILE A 625 37.35 3.34 -13.82
N ALA A 626 38.63 3.69 -13.93
CA ALA A 626 39.40 3.49 -15.16
C ALA A 626 39.49 2.01 -15.56
N GLY A 627 39.66 1.11 -14.58
CA GLY A 627 39.70 -0.33 -14.81
C GLY A 627 38.42 -0.88 -15.43
N VAL A 628 37.24 -0.43 -14.99
CA VAL A 628 35.96 -0.81 -15.62
C VAL A 628 35.86 -0.30 -17.05
N GLY A 629 36.27 0.95 -17.30
CA GLY A 629 36.30 1.53 -18.65
C GLY A 629 37.19 0.72 -19.62
N GLU A 630 38.38 0.33 -19.17
CA GLU A 630 39.29 -0.52 -19.96
C GLU A 630 38.70 -1.91 -20.25
N LEU A 631 38.05 -2.53 -19.26
CA LEU A 631 37.38 -3.82 -19.45
C LEU A 631 36.24 -3.72 -20.48
N LEU A 632 35.48 -2.62 -20.49
CA LEU A 632 34.46 -2.38 -21.50
C LEU A 632 35.08 -2.24 -22.90
N GLU A 633 36.12 -1.42 -23.06
CA GLU A 633 36.77 -1.22 -24.36
C GLU A 633 37.35 -2.52 -24.93
N GLN A 634 37.83 -3.41 -24.05
CA GLN A 634 38.36 -4.72 -24.42
C GLN A 634 37.26 -5.73 -24.76
N HIS A 635 36.23 -5.84 -23.92
CA HIS A 635 35.32 -6.99 -23.93
C HIS A 635 33.89 -6.68 -24.40
N TYR A 636 33.45 -5.43 -24.36
CA TYR A 636 32.09 -5.07 -24.76
C TYR A 636 31.93 -5.16 -26.27
N ALA A 637 30.79 -5.69 -26.70
CA ALA A 637 30.52 -5.94 -28.12
C ALA A 637 30.33 -4.67 -28.96
N ILE A 638 29.97 -3.54 -28.36
CA ILE A 638 29.74 -2.27 -29.07
C ILE A 638 30.84 -1.27 -28.69
N GLU A 639 31.91 -1.25 -29.49
CA GLU A 639 33.14 -0.50 -29.19
C GLU A 639 32.94 1.01 -29.03
N GLU A 640 32.15 1.64 -29.90
CA GLU A 640 31.86 3.08 -29.81
C GLU A 640 31.17 3.45 -28.49
N VAL A 641 30.24 2.61 -28.04
CA VAL A 641 29.54 2.79 -26.76
C VAL A 641 30.50 2.58 -25.59
N ALA A 642 31.40 1.57 -25.67
CA ALA A 642 32.41 1.34 -24.63
C ALA A 642 33.30 2.56 -24.39
N ILE A 643 33.82 3.16 -25.48
CA ILE A 643 34.68 4.35 -25.42
C ILE A 643 33.92 5.53 -24.81
N ASN A 644 32.67 5.75 -25.23
CA ASN A 644 31.84 6.82 -24.70
C ASN A 644 31.58 6.63 -23.18
N VAL A 645 31.16 5.43 -22.77
CA VAL A 645 30.88 5.11 -21.37
C VAL A 645 32.15 5.29 -20.50
N SER A 646 33.30 4.80 -20.96
CA SER A 646 34.60 4.97 -20.31
C SER A 646 34.93 6.47 -20.06
N GLN A 647 34.69 7.32 -21.05
CA GLN A 647 34.86 8.77 -20.92
C GLN A 647 33.86 9.42 -19.97
N VAL A 648 32.60 8.99 -20.00
CA VAL A 648 31.55 9.50 -19.11
C VAL A 648 31.87 9.17 -17.66
N LEU A 649 32.27 7.94 -17.34
CA LEU A 649 32.64 7.53 -15.98
C LEU A 649 33.78 8.39 -15.41
N LEU A 650 34.83 8.61 -16.20
CA LEU A 650 35.96 9.46 -15.79
C LEU A 650 35.57 10.94 -15.69
N THR A 651 34.55 11.38 -16.42
CA THR A 651 34.01 12.75 -16.31
C THR A 651 33.19 12.90 -15.05
N LYS A 652 32.25 11.98 -14.79
CA LYS A 652 31.46 11.91 -13.55
C LYS A 652 32.37 11.86 -12.30
N TRP A 653 33.46 11.08 -12.34
CA TRP A 653 34.47 11.09 -11.27
C TRP A 653 35.15 12.45 -11.08
N ARG A 654 35.58 13.11 -12.17
CA ARG A 654 36.21 14.44 -12.11
C ARG A 654 35.26 15.53 -11.59
N GLU A 655 33.97 15.39 -11.88
CA GLU A 655 32.90 16.29 -11.41
C GLU A 655 32.47 16.01 -9.96
N GLY A 656 33.03 14.98 -9.31
CA GLY A 656 32.77 14.67 -7.91
C GLY A 656 31.54 13.79 -7.67
N LEU A 657 30.91 13.23 -8.71
CA LEU A 657 29.70 12.41 -8.56
C LEU A 657 29.94 11.05 -7.86
N TYR A 658 31.21 10.70 -7.60
CA TYR A 658 31.61 9.53 -6.82
C TYR A 658 32.00 9.87 -5.37
N ARG A 659 31.81 11.11 -4.90
CA ARG A 659 32.17 11.53 -3.53
C ARG A 659 31.29 10.87 -2.46
N SER A 660 30.05 10.51 -2.78
CA SER A 660 29.13 9.82 -1.86
C SER A 660 29.41 8.31 -1.74
N VAL A 661 30.38 7.78 -2.50
CA VAL A 661 30.67 6.34 -2.52
C VAL A 661 31.67 6.01 -1.42
N VAL A 662 31.23 5.30 -0.39
CA VAL A 662 32.00 5.11 0.86
C VAL A 662 32.55 3.69 1.07
N ASP A 663 32.22 2.76 0.16
CA ASP A 663 32.66 1.36 0.18
C ASP A 663 32.50 0.69 -1.21
N PHE A 664 32.89 -0.58 -1.32
CA PHE A 664 32.79 -1.35 -2.57
C PHE A 664 31.36 -1.62 -3.02
N GLU A 665 30.40 -1.75 -2.10
CA GLU A 665 29.00 -2.03 -2.44
C GLU A 665 28.33 -0.79 -3.06
N SER A 666 28.48 0.36 -2.41
CA SER A 666 28.05 1.66 -2.95
C SER A 666 28.75 1.98 -4.28
N LEU A 667 30.03 1.59 -4.45
CA LEU A 667 30.74 1.77 -5.73
C LEU A 667 30.17 0.91 -6.84
N ALA A 668 29.95 -0.37 -6.56
CA ALA A 668 29.37 -1.31 -7.51
C ALA A 668 27.98 -0.85 -7.96
N SER A 669 27.16 -0.38 -7.02
CA SER A 669 25.83 0.18 -7.30
C SER A 669 25.93 1.43 -8.18
N GLN A 670 26.73 2.43 -7.80
CA GLN A 670 26.85 3.68 -8.55
C GLN A 670 27.43 3.45 -9.96
N MET A 671 28.46 2.61 -10.08
CA MET A 671 29.02 2.23 -11.38
C MET A 671 27.97 1.53 -12.24
N THR A 672 27.19 0.60 -11.68
CA THR A 672 26.13 -0.10 -12.43
C THR A 672 25.12 0.87 -13.00
N ILE A 673 24.63 1.81 -12.19
CA ILE A 673 23.70 2.86 -12.65
C ILE A 673 24.33 3.65 -13.80
N ASP A 674 25.53 4.19 -13.60
CA ASP A 674 26.18 5.02 -14.60
C ASP A 674 26.47 4.26 -15.91
N LEU A 675 26.87 3.00 -15.81
CA LEU A 675 27.13 2.11 -16.94
C LEU A 675 25.85 1.87 -17.73
N GLN A 676 24.74 1.54 -17.07
CA GLN A 676 23.47 1.26 -17.71
C GLN A 676 22.84 2.50 -18.33
N GLU A 677 22.87 3.65 -17.64
CA GLU A 677 22.38 4.92 -18.17
C GLU A 677 23.16 5.37 -19.40
N SER A 678 24.48 5.28 -19.35
CA SER A 678 25.35 5.79 -20.42
C SER A 678 25.40 4.86 -21.63
N SER A 679 25.22 3.55 -21.43
CA SER A 679 25.25 2.55 -22.50
C SER A 679 23.87 2.22 -23.08
N GLY A 680 22.80 2.39 -22.29
CA GLY A 680 21.48 1.85 -22.58
C GLY A 680 21.37 0.32 -22.46
N ASP A 681 22.43 -0.37 -22.02
CA ASP A 681 22.49 -1.82 -21.89
C ASP A 681 22.42 -2.24 -20.42
N HIS A 682 21.20 -2.62 -19.98
CA HIS A 682 20.91 -3.07 -18.62
C HIS A 682 21.62 -4.37 -18.21
N ARG A 683 22.28 -5.06 -19.15
CA ARG A 683 23.04 -6.29 -18.87
C ARG A 683 24.41 -5.99 -18.28
N ILE A 684 24.93 -4.78 -18.50
CA ILE A 684 26.18 -4.33 -17.90
C ILE A 684 25.92 -4.03 -16.43
N HIS A 685 26.66 -4.69 -15.54
CA HIS A 685 26.60 -4.40 -14.12
C HIS A 685 27.92 -4.74 -13.44
N VAL A 686 28.19 -4.04 -12.34
CA VAL A 686 29.31 -4.27 -11.45
C VAL A 686 28.77 -4.79 -10.13
N PHE A 687 29.43 -5.79 -9.57
CA PHE A 687 29.05 -6.38 -8.30
C PHE A 687 30.26 -6.69 -7.43
N HIS A 688 30.02 -6.71 -6.13
CA HIS A 688 30.98 -7.09 -5.11
C HIS A 688 30.90 -8.60 -4.85
N CYS A 689 32.04 -9.30 -4.84
CA CYS A 689 32.09 -10.74 -4.56
C CYS A 689 33.40 -11.13 -3.87
N ASP A 690 33.30 -11.70 -2.67
CA ASP A 690 34.47 -12.12 -1.87
C ASP A 690 35.17 -13.39 -2.39
N VAL A 691 34.47 -14.16 -3.22
CA VAL A 691 34.95 -15.43 -3.81
C VAL A 691 34.92 -15.29 -5.33
N GLU A 692 35.95 -15.81 -6.00
CA GLU A 692 35.98 -15.79 -7.47
C GLU A 692 34.75 -16.52 -8.04
N PRO A 693 33.94 -15.86 -8.89
CA PRO A 693 32.73 -16.47 -9.43
C PRO A 693 33.07 -17.63 -10.36
N GLU A 694 32.36 -18.76 -10.19
CA GLU A 694 32.54 -19.93 -11.04
C GLU A 694 32.21 -19.62 -12.51
N SER A 695 33.07 -20.07 -13.43
CA SER A 695 32.83 -19.94 -14.87
C SER A 695 31.76 -20.95 -15.32
N PRO A 696 30.66 -20.55 -15.98
CA PRO A 696 29.64 -21.45 -16.46
C PRO A 696 30.10 -22.16 -17.75
N HIS A 697 31.05 -23.09 -17.62
CA HIS A 697 31.54 -23.95 -18.70
C HIS A 697 31.41 -25.43 -18.36
N ASP A 698 30.34 -25.82 -17.67
CA ASP A 698 29.98 -27.22 -17.53
C ASP A 698 29.21 -27.71 -18.76
N ILE A 699 29.73 -28.78 -19.37
CA ILE A 699 29.06 -29.48 -20.48
C ILE A 699 27.75 -30.08 -19.92
N PRO A 700 26.57 -29.80 -20.53
CA PRO A 700 25.32 -30.36 -20.06
C PRO A 700 25.38 -31.89 -20.04
N LYS A 701 25.20 -32.50 -18.87
CA LYS A 701 25.17 -33.96 -18.73
C LYS A 701 23.93 -34.48 -19.48
N MET A 702 24.12 -35.39 -20.44
CA MET A 702 23.02 -35.98 -21.21
C MET A 702 22.06 -36.72 -20.27
N PRO A 703 20.76 -36.38 -20.26
CA PRO A 703 19.77 -37.10 -19.48
C PRO A 703 19.52 -38.49 -20.07
N SER A 704 19.23 -39.47 -19.22
CA SER A 704 18.75 -40.79 -19.64
C SER A 704 17.36 -40.69 -20.29
N PRO A 705 16.93 -41.70 -21.08
CA PRO A 705 15.59 -41.76 -21.67
C PRO A 705 14.43 -41.59 -20.68
N GLU A 706 14.59 -42.06 -19.44
CA GLU A 706 13.58 -41.97 -18.38
C GLU A 706 13.56 -40.57 -17.75
N GLU A 707 14.74 -40.01 -17.43
CA GLU A 707 14.88 -38.62 -16.95
C GLU A 707 14.36 -37.62 -17.98
N PHE A 708 14.58 -37.86 -19.28
CA PHE A 708 14.01 -37.03 -20.32
C PHE A 708 12.49 -37.09 -20.36
N GLY A 709 11.87 -38.24 -20.09
CA GLY A 709 10.40 -38.35 -19.98
C GLY A 709 9.84 -37.36 -18.96
N TYR A 710 10.44 -37.31 -17.76
CA TYR A 710 10.08 -36.36 -16.71
C TYR A 710 10.37 -34.90 -17.08
N ILE A 711 11.54 -34.63 -17.67
CA ILE A 711 11.91 -33.29 -18.14
C ILE A 711 10.94 -32.83 -19.23
N ALA A 712 10.53 -33.70 -20.14
CA ALA A 712 9.62 -33.38 -21.22
C ALA A 712 8.20 -33.06 -20.70
N GLU A 713 7.69 -33.84 -19.75
CA GLU A 713 6.40 -33.58 -19.10
C GLU A 713 6.42 -32.30 -18.25
N SER A 714 7.55 -31.97 -17.62
CA SER A 714 7.71 -30.77 -16.82
C SER A 714 7.94 -29.51 -17.64
N LEU A 715 8.73 -29.59 -18.71
CA LEU A 715 9.12 -28.44 -19.53
C LEU A 715 8.15 -28.17 -20.67
N PHE A 716 7.53 -29.18 -21.28
CA PHE A 716 6.63 -29.01 -22.42
C PHE A 716 5.18 -29.31 -22.03
N LYS A 717 4.29 -28.32 -22.18
CA LYS A 717 2.85 -28.53 -22.06
C LYS A 717 2.23 -28.47 -23.44
N THR A 718 1.51 -29.53 -23.82
CA THR A 718 0.86 -29.66 -25.12
C THR A 718 -0.63 -29.88 -24.98
N GLU A 719 -1.42 -29.15 -25.75
CA GLU A 719 -2.87 -29.33 -25.85
C GLU A 719 -3.33 -29.07 -27.29
N VAL A 720 -4.41 -29.75 -27.73
CA VAL A 720 -5.10 -29.38 -28.97
C VAL A 720 -6.43 -28.77 -28.57
N LEU A 721 -6.53 -27.45 -28.76
CA LEU A 721 -7.67 -26.62 -28.39
C LEU A 721 -8.80 -26.76 -29.44
N PRO A 722 -10.05 -26.36 -29.10
CA PRO A 722 -11.16 -26.36 -30.04
C PRO A 722 -10.82 -25.63 -31.36
N GLY A 723 -11.26 -26.20 -32.49
CA GLY A 723 -10.93 -25.69 -33.83
C GLY A 723 -9.58 -26.18 -34.37
N ASN A 724 -9.07 -27.32 -33.87
CA ASN A 724 -7.79 -27.91 -34.29
C ASN A 724 -6.60 -26.95 -34.15
N ILE A 725 -6.58 -26.19 -33.04
CA ILE A 725 -5.52 -25.24 -32.72
C ILE A 725 -4.53 -25.94 -31.78
N GLY A 726 -3.28 -26.10 -32.20
CA GLY A 726 -2.22 -26.59 -31.33
C GLY A 726 -1.84 -25.55 -30.30
N TYR A 727 -1.60 -25.97 -29.06
CA TYR A 727 -1.02 -25.15 -28.00
C TYR A 727 0.23 -25.87 -27.47
N LEU A 728 1.37 -25.20 -27.57
CA LEU A 728 2.67 -25.68 -27.13
C LEU A 728 3.32 -24.64 -26.21
N ARG A 729 3.43 -24.94 -24.93
CA ARG A 729 4.19 -24.14 -23.97
C ARG A 729 5.50 -24.82 -23.66
N PHE A 730 6.58 -24.06 -23.57
CA PHE A 730 7.80 -24.56 -22.93
C PHE A 730 8.52 -23.51 -22.10
N ASP A 731 8.91 -23.91 -20.90
CA ASP A 731 9.34 -23.00 -19.83
C ASP A 731 10.86 -22.75 -19.81
N MET A 732 11.63 -23.44 -20.66
CA MET A 732 13.08 -23.28 -20.77
C MET A 732 13.59 -23.69 -22.17
N MET A 733 14.63 -23.02 -22.68
CA MET A 733 15.32 -23.42 -23.92
C MET A 733 16.43 -24.44 -23.64
N LEU A 734 16.35 -25.60 -24.30
CA LEU A 734 17.31 -26.70 -24.13
C LEU A 734 18.57 -26.52 -24.98
N ASP A 735 19.66 -27.20 -24.61
CA ASP A 735 20.85 -27.29 -25.46
C ASP A 735 20.60 -28.18 -26.68
N ILE A 736 21.19 -27.82 -27.83
CA ILE A 736 20.98 -28.53 -29.10
C ILE A 736 21.41 -30.00 -29.05
N GLU A 737 22.46 -30.35 -28.32
CA GLU A 737 22.92 -31.74 -28.21
C GLU A 737 21.96 -32.56 -27.37
N VAL A 738 21.38 -31.97 -26.32
CA VAL A 738 20.28 -32.58 -25.55
C VAL A 738 19.09 -32.82 -26.48
N VAL A 739 18.65 -31.80 -27.24
CA VAL A 739 17.51 -31.92 -28.18
C VAL A 739 17.77 -32.99 -29.26
N LYS A 740 18.99 -33.10 -29.78
CA LYS A 740 19.37 -34.13 -30.76
C LYS A 740 19.35 -35.54 -30.16
N GLY A 741 19.88 -35.70 -28.94
CA GLY A 741 19.92 -36.98 -28.22
C GLY A 741 18.54 -37.55 -27.95
N VAL A 742 17.61 -36.69 -27.55
CA VAL A 742 16.23 -37.05 -27.15
C VAL A 742 15.20 -36.84 -28.27
N GLY A 743 15.65 -36.41 -29.45
CA GLY A 743 14.81 -36.02 -30.59
C GLY A 743 13.68 -37.00 -30.95
N PRO A 744 13.89 -38.33 -31.00
CA PRO A 744 12.80 -39.28 -31.28
C PRO A 744 11.65 -39.23 -30.27
N GLN A 745 11.96 -39.01 -28.99
CA GLN A 745 10.96 -38.93 -27.91
C GLN A 745 10.21 -37.60 -27.98
N LEU A 746 10.91 -36.48 -28.20
CA LEU A 746 10.30 -35.17 -28.40
C LEU A 746 9.34 -35.19 -29.62
N LEU A 747 9.75 -35.84 -30.71
CA LEU A 747 8.91 -35.97 -31.90
C LEU A 747 7.64 -36.79 -31.62
N ASN A 748 7.76 -37.89 -30.90
CA ASN A 748 6.62 -38.77 -30.62
C ASN A 748 5.66 -38.19 -29.56
N SER A 749 6.18 -37.59 -28.49
CA SER A 749 5.39 -37.17 -27.33
C SER A 749 4.82 -35.76 -27.47
N VAL A 750 5.54 -34.86 -28.17
CA VAL A 750 5.18 -33.45 -28.34
C VAL A 750 4.80 -33.17 -29.78
N TRP A 751 5.72 -33.34 -30.72
CA TRP A 751 5.57 -32.81 -32.08
C TRP A 751 4.46 -33.48 -32.90
N LYS A 752 4.28 -34.81 -32.76
CA LYS A 752 3.25 -35.57 -33.47
C LYS A 752 1.83 -35.07 -33.18
N LYS A 753 1.59 -34.51 -31.98
CA LYS A 753 0.30 -33.92 -31.60
C LYS A 753 0.05 -32.56 -32.28
N MET A 754 1.12 -31.84 -32.59
CA MET A 754 1.05 -30.46 -33.09
C MET A 754 1.13 -30.39 -34.62
N VAL A 755 1.91 -31.25 -35.29
CA VAL A 755 2.25 -31.06 -36.71
C VAL A 755 1.07 -30.96 -37.68
N ASN A 756 -0.06 -31.60 -37.34
CA ASN A 756 -1.27 -31.65 -38.16
C ASN A 756 -2.36 -30.64 -37.75
N THR A 757 -2.09 -29.74 -36.80
CA THR A 757 -3.04 -28.67 -36.42
C THR A 757 -3.17 -27.62 -37.52
N GLU A 758 -4.25 -26.85 -37.52
CA GLU A 758 -4.50 -25.79 -38.53
C GLU A 758 -3.78 -24.48 -38.17
N ALA A 759 -3.70 -24.17 -36.88
CA ALA A 759 -2.94 -23.07 -36.31
C ALA A 759 -2.17 -23.56 -35.08
N LEU A 760 -1.06 -22.91 -34.73
CA LEU A 760 -0.26 -23.23 -33.55
C LEU A 760 -0.02 -21.98 -32.70
N ILE A 761 -0.24 -22.10 -31.40
CA ILE A 761 0.13 -21.12 -30.38
C ILE A 761 1.35 -21.67 -29.63
N ILE A 762 2.44 -20.93 -29.66
CA ILE A 762 3.64 -21.19 -28.85
C ILE A 762 3.62 -20.24 -27.66
N ASP A 763 3.55 -20.76 -26.45
CA ASP A 763 3.48 -19.96 -25.23
C ASP A 763 4.85 -19.87 -24.54
N MET A 764 5.43 -18.67 -24.57
CA MET A 764 6.74 -18.33 -24.00
C MET A 764 6.63 -17.42 -22.77
N ARG A 765 5.42 -17.16 -22.27
CA ARG A 765 5.17 -16.22 -21.16
C ARG A 765 5.88 -16.61 -19.86
N TYR A 766 6.39 -17.83 -19.76
CA TYR A 766 7.05 -18.36 -18.57
C TYR A 766 8.50 -18.78 -18.83
N ASN A 767 9.03 -18.49 -20.02
CA ASN A 767 10.34 -18.95 -20.45
C ASN A 767 11.41 -17.90 -20.16
N THR A 768 12.16 -18.08 -19.07
CA THR A 768 13.21 -17.13 -18.65
C THR A 768 14.53 -17.31 -19.41
N GLY A 769 14.61 -18.29 -20.32
CA GLY A 769 15.79 -18.55 -21.15
C GLY A 769 16.34 -19.97 -21.02
N GLY A 770 17.67 -20.10 -21.08
CA GLY A 770 18.38 -21.39 -21.11
C GLY A 770 19.54 -21.36 -22.11
N TYR A 771 19.72 -22.44 -22.86
CA TYR A 771 20.77 -22.53 -23.89
C TYR A 771 20.28 -22.01 -25.24
N SER A 772 21.11 -21.22 -25.91
CA SER A 772 20.77 -20.62 -27.21
C SER A 772 20.97 -21.54 -28.41
N THR A 773 21.75 -22.60 -28.22
CA THR A 773 22.21 -23.50 -29.29
C THR A 773 21.06 -24.18 -30.03
N ALA A 774 19.92 -24.44 -29.38
CA ALA A 774 18.76 -25.11 -30.00
C ALA A 774 17.81 -24.16 -30.74
N VAL A 775 17.91 -22.84 -30.57
CA VAL A 775 17.04 -21.86 -31.26
C VAL A 775 16.97 -22.10 -32.78
N PRO A 776 18.10 -22.21 -33.53
CA PRO A 776 18.03 -22.48 -34.98
C PRO A 776 17.32 -23.80 -35.32
N LEU A 777 17.45 -24.82 -34.48
CA LEU A 777 16.78 -26.10 -34.68
C LEU A 777 15.27 -25.95 -34.54
N PHE A 778 14.79 -25.25 -33.50
CA PHE A 778 13.35 -25.01 -33.32
C PHE A 778 12.76 -24.13 -34.43
N CYS A 779 13.43 -23.04 -34.81
CA CYS A 779 12.98 -22.20 -35.93
C CYS A 779 12.84 -23.01 -37.22
N THR A 780 13.74 -23.96 -37.48
CA THR A 780 13.74 -24.77 -38.71
C THR A 780 12.42 -25.51 -38.94
N TYR A 781 11.72 -25.97 -37.90
CA TYR A 781 10.43 -26.67 -38.07
C TYR A 781 9.33 -25.82 -38.70
N PHE A 782 9.46 -24.49 -38.67
CA PHE A 782 8.43 -23.55 -39.11
C PHE A 782 8.70 -22.94 -40.49
N PHE A 783 9.82 -23.26 -41.13
CA PHE A 783 10.14 -22.80 -42.49
C PHE A 783 10.24 -23.99 -43.45
N ASP A 784 10.08 -23.70 -44.75
CA ASP A 784 10.31 -24.68 -45.81
C ASP A 784 11.80 -25.06 -45.86
N ALA A 785 12.11 -26.22 -46.46
CA ALA A 785 13.47 -26.75 -46.49
C ALA A 785 14.42 -25.88 -47.32
N GLU A 786 13.90 -25.28 -48.39
CA GLU A 786 14.67 -24.46 -49.34
C GLU A 786 13.83 -23.22 -49.73
N PRO A 787 14.44 -22.02 -49.80
CA PRO A 787 15.83 -21.72 -49.42
C PRO A 787 16.02 -21.62 -47.89
N PRO A 788 17.24 -21.86 -47.36
CA PRO A 788 17.53 -21.65 -45.93
C PRO A 788 17.30 -20.20 -45.53
N GLN A 789 16.66 -20.00 -44.39
CA GLN A 789 16.31 -18.68 -43.88
C GLN A 789 17.40 -18.18 -42.95
N HIS A 790 17.82 -16.93 -43.14
CA HIS A 790 18.77 -16.26 -42.25
C HIS A 790 18.03 -15.77 -41.01
N LEU A 791 18.26 -16.44 -39.88
CA LEU A 791 17.54 -16.15 -38.64
C LEU A 791 18.10 -14.89 -37.97
N TYR A 792 19.42 -14.80 -37.86
CA TYR A 792 20.15 -13.67 -37.29
C TYR A 792 21.66 -13.87 -37.48
N THR A 793 22.45 -12.81 -37.27
CA THR A 793 23.92 -12.89 -37.22
C THR A 793 24.42 -12.60 -35.81
N ILE A 794 25.31 -13.43 -35.29
CA ILE A 794 25.99 -13.19 -34.01
C ILE A 794 27.35 -12.52 -34.30
N TYR A 795 27.62 -11.38 -33.67
CA TYR A 795 28.96 -10.82 -33.57
C TYR A 795 29.54 -11.15 -32.20
N ALA A 796 30.74 -11.73 -32.17
CA ALA A 796 31.48 -12.01 -30.95
C ALA A 796 32.73 -11.13 -30.87
N ARG A 797 32.84 -10.33 -29.80
CA ARG A 797 33.97 -9.41 -29.59
C ARG A 797 35.30 -10.14 -29.46
N ALA A 798 35.35 -11.21 -28.67
CA ALA A 798 36.57 -11.94 -28.35
C ALA A 798 37.31 -12.49 -29.59
N THR A 799 36.56 -12.95 -30.59
CA THR A 799 37.11 -13.52 -31.83
C THR A 799 37.01 -12.56 -33.02
N ASN A 800 36.32 -11.42 -32.86
CA ASN A 800 35.95 -10.50 -33.92
C ASN A 800 35.28 -11.18 -35.13
N THR A 801 34.42 -12.18 -34.87
CA THR A 801 33.78 -12.99 -35.92
C THR A 801 32.29 -12.70 -36.03
N LEU A 802 31.79 -12.63 -37.26
CA LEU A 802 30.36 -12.64 -37.58
C LEU A 802 29.92 -14.06 -37.99
N THR A 803 29.02 -14.65 -37.22
CA THR A 803 28.45 -15.97 -37.51
C THR A 803 27.00 -15.82 -37.94
N LYS A 804 26.71 -16.14 -39.20
CA LYS A 804 25.34 -16.21 -39.72
C LYS A 804 24.66 -17.47 -39.21
N VAL A 805 23.54 -17.32 -38.51
CA VAL A 805 22.72 -18.43 -38.04
C VAL A 805 21.57 -18.64 -39.01
N MET A 806 21.53 -19.84 -39.59
CA MET A 806 20.60 -20.22 -40.65
C MET A 806 19.70 -21.36 -40.19
N THR A 807 18.54 -21.55 -40.83
CA THR A 807 17.76 -22.79 -40.71
C THR A 807 18.51 -23.98 -41.33
N PHE A 808 18.23 -25.19 -40.84
CA PHE A 808 18.80 -26.42 -41.41
C PHE A 808 17.97 -26.93 -42.60
N SER A 809 18.62 -27.48 -43.63
CA SER A 809 17.93 -28.11 -44.77
C SER A 809 17.31 -29.46 -44.40
N HIS A 810 17.96 -30.22 -43.52
CA HIS A 810 17.53 -31.55 -43.08
C HIS A 810 17.21 -31.56 -41.59
N ILE A 811 16.03 -32.09 -41.22
CA ILE A 811 15.60 -32.30 -39.84
C ILE A 811 14.95 -33.67 -39.66
N ARG A 812 14.88 -34.15 -38.42
CA ARG A 812 14.09 -35.34 -38.06
C ARG A 812 12.61 -34.95 -37.93
N GLY A 813 11.71 -35.80 -38.38
CA GLY A 813 10.26 -35.54 -38.34
C GLY A 813 9.78 -34.59 -39.44
N GLN A 814 8.48 -34.30 -39.43
CA GLN A 814 7.83 -33.46 -40.44
C GLN A 814 7.88 -31.98 -40.05
N ARG A 815 8.13 -31.08 -41.00
CA ARG A 815 8.03 -29.62 -40.79
C ARG A 815 6.57 -29.21 -40.59
N TYR A 816 6.31 -28.20 -39.75
CA TYR A 816 4.99 -27.57 -39.65
C TYR A 816 4.63 -26.84 -40.95
N GLY A 817 5.65 -26.35 -41.67
CA GLY A 817 5.53 -25.65 -42.94
C GLY A 817 5.28 -24.16 -42.78
N SER A 818 5.46 -23.40 -43.87
CA SER A 818 5.30 -21.94 -43.91
C SER A 818 3.84 -21.47 -44.07
N SER A 819 2.94 -22.34 -44.54
CA SER A 819 1.56 -21.98 -44.92
C SER A 819 0.56 -21.92 -43.75
N LYS A 820 0.91 -22.46 -42.59
CA LYS A 820 0.03 -22.51 -41.40
C LYS A 820 0.27 -21.35 -40.46
N ASP A 821 -0.82 -20.80 -39.91
CA ASP A 821 -0.79 -19.67 -38.97
C ASP A 821 -0.03 -20.05 -37.67
N LEU A 822 0.81 -19.14 -37.18
CA LEU A 822 1.65 -19.31 -36.00
C LEU A 822 1.58 -18.06 -35.10
N PHE A 823 1.36 -18.28 -33.81
CA PHE A 823 1.27 -17.24 -32.80
C PHE A 823 2.26 -17.52 -31.68
N ILE A 824 2.89 -16.49 -31.14
CA ILE A 824 3.82 -16.59 -30.01
C ILE A 824 3.30 -15.70 -28.88
N LEU A 825 3.17 -16.26 -27.66
CA LEU A 825 2.76 -15.50 -26.48
C LEU A 825 4.00 -15.08 -25.68
N THR A 826 4.10 -13.80 -25.33
CA THR A 826 5.24 -13.24 -24.55
C THR A 826 4.78 -12.52 -23.29
N SER A 827 5.69 -12.41 -22.32
CA SER A 827 5.52 -11.63 -21.09
C SER A 827 6.81 -10.89 -20.74
N HIS A 828 6.77 -10.04 -19.71
CA HIS A 828 7.98 -9.47 -19.09
C HIS A 828 8.97 -10.50 -18.52
N MET A 829 8.58 -11.78 -18.41
CA MET A 829 9.47 -12.88 -17.99
C MET A 829 10.13 -13.61 -19.17
N THR A 830 9.68 -13.39 -20.40
CA THR A 830 10.27 -14.04 -21.58
C THR A 830 11.69 -13.51 -21.77
N GLY A 831 12.70 -14.38 -21.69
CA GLY A 831 14.12 -13.97 -21.60
C GLY A 831 15.10 -14.75 -22.50
N SER A 832 16.19 -14.09 -22.89
CA SER A 832 17.40 -14.70 -23.45
C SER A 832 17.13 -15.54 -24.72
N PRO A 833 17.39 -16.87 -24.85
CA PRO A 833 17.06 -17.59 -26.08
C PRO A 833 15.58 -17.56 -26.50
N ALA A 834 14.65 -17.40 -25.56
CA ALA A 834 13.23 -17.34 -25.87
C ALA A 834 12.87 -16.04 -26.63
N GLU A 835 13.52 -14.94 -26.26
CA GLU A 835 13.42 -13.66 -26.98
C GLU A 835 14.02 -13.78 -28.37
N LEU A 836 15.18 -14.45 -28.49
CA LEU A 836 15.82 -14.69 -29.77
C LEU A 836 14.93 -15.49 -30.72
N PHE A 837 14.24 -16.52 -30.21
CA PHE A 837 13.24 -17.26 -30.97
C PHE A 837 12.06 -16.37 -31.38
N ALA A 838 11.44 -15.65 -30.43
CA ALA A 838 10.28 -14.80 -30.71
C ALA A 838 10.61 -13.70 -31.73
N ARG A 839 11.79 -13.09 -31.61
CA ARG A 839 12.28 -12.03 -32.49
C ARG A 839 12.54 -12.56 -33.90
N ALA A 840 13.33 -13.63 -34.05
CA ALA A 840 13.61 -14.22 -35.35
C ALA A 840 12.33 -14.60 -36.12
N MET A 841 11.32 -15.11 -35.40
CA MET A 841 10.03 -15.46 -35.98
C MET A 841 9.18 -14.22 -36.33
N SER A 842 9.31 -13.13 -35.58
CA SER A 842 8.67 -11.84 -35.85
C SER A 842 9.28 -11.15 -37.07
N ASP A 843 10.61 -10.99 -37.12
CA ASP A 843 11.28 -10.22 -38.18
C ASP A 843 11.22 -10.89 -39.56
N LEU A 844 11.17 -12.22 -39.57
CA LEU A 844 10.93 -13.00 -40.78
C LEU A 844 9.44 -13.08 -41.15
N ASN A 845 8.57 -12.33 -40.45
CA ASN A 845 7.12 -12.32 -40.62
C ASN A 845 6.48 -13.72 -40.53
N ARG A 846 7.08 -14.63 -39.75
CA ARG A 846 6.63 -16.01 -39.64
C ARG A 846 5.57 -16.19 -38.54
N ALA A 847 5.64 -15.42 -37.45
CA ALA A 847 4.70 -15.53 -36.34
C ALA A 847 4.13 -14.18 -35.90
N THR A 848 2.87 -14.18 -35.46
CA THR A 848 2.27 -13.04 -34.76
C THR A 848 2.56 -13.15 -33.26
N VAL A 849 3.41 -12.27 -32.74
CA VAL A 849 3.73 -12.13 -31.30
C VAL A 849 2.64 -11.33 -30.57
N ILE A 850 2.14 -11.84 -29.45
CA ILE A 850 1.02 -11.28 -28.67
C ILE A 850 1.37 -11.34 -27.18
N GLY A 851 1.16 -10.26 -26.43
CA GLY A 851 1.37 -10.24 -24.99
C GLY A 851 2.04 -8.96 -24.50
N GLU A 852 2.99 -9.09 -23.58
CA GLU A 852 3.77 -7.98 -23.04
C GLU A 852 5.17 -7.93 -23.70
N PRO A 853 5.86 -6.77 -23.64
CA PRO A 853 7.26 -6.67 -24.02
C PRO A 853 8.16 -7.61 -23.21
N THR A 854 9.16 -8.21 -23.86
CA THR A 854 10.10 -9.13 -23.20
C THR A 854 11.23 -8.40 -22.48
N ILE A 855 12.02 -9.11 -21.67
CA ILE A 855 12.96 -8.53 -20.69
C ILE A 855 14.19 -7.82 -21.29
N GLY A 856 14.63 -8.21 -22.49
CA GLY A 856 15.83 -7.68 -23.16
C GLY A 856 17.14 -8.41 -22.80
N GLY A 857 17.11 -9.68 -22.40
CA GLY A 857 18.31 -10.46 -22.11
C GLY A 857 18.87 -11.13 -23.36
N SER A 858 20.20 -11.21 -23.55
CA SER A 858 20.76 -11.97 -24.68
C SER A 858 22.15 -12.59 -24.49
N LEU A 859 22.22 -13.84 -24.98
CA LEU A 859 23.28 -14.77 -25.38
C LEU A 859 24.52 -15.01 -24.51
N SER A 860 25.23 -13.99 -24.02
CA SER A 860 26.38 -14.20 -23.13
C SER A 860 26.95 -12.90 -22.58
N SER A 861 27.21 -12.87 -21.28
CA SER A 861 28.16 -11.94 -20.65
C SER A 861 29.39 -12.69 -20.17
N GLY A 862 30.55 -12.04 -20.25
CA GLY A 862 31.74 -12.48 -19.53
C GLY A 862 31.82 -11.75 -18.19
N THR A 863 32.29 -12.44 -17.16
CA THR A 863 32.56 -11.85 -15.86
C THR A 863 34.05 -11.59 -15.73
N TYR A 864 34.44 -10.35 -15.47
CA TYR A 864 35.83 -9.93 -15.43
C TYR A 864 36.13 -9.22 -14.11
N GLN A 865 37.23 -9.59 -13.46
CA GLN A 865 37.67 -8.93 -12.24
C GLN A 865 38.20 -7.53 -12.55
N ILE A 866 37.81 -6.54 -11.75
CA ILE A 866 38.23 -5.15 -11.90
C ILE A 866 39.54 -4.96 -11.13
N ARG A 867 40.66 -5.00 -11.85
CA ARG A 867 42.01 -4.94 -11.25
C ARG A 867 42.19 -6.03 -10.16
N ASP A 868 43.07 -5.78 -9.20
CA ASP A 868 43.27 -6.63 -8.03
C ASP A 868 42.28 -6.23 -6.90
N SER A 869 40.97 -6.32 -7.17
CA SER A 869 39.92 -5.96 -6.20
C SER A 869 38.83 -7.03 -6.08
N VAL A 870 37.95 -6.88 -5.09
CA VAL A 870 36.76 -7.71 -4.86
C VAL A 870 35.57 -7.35 -5.78
N LEU A 871 35.79 -6.48 -6.77
CA LEU A 871 34.78 -6.06 -7.72
C LEU A 871 34.90 -6.81 -9.05
N TYR A 872 33.74 -7.18 -9.60
CA TYR A 872 33.62 -7.86 -10.88
C TYR A 872 32.62 -7.12 -11.78
N ALA A 873 32.92 -7.07 -13.08
CA ALA A 873 32.04 -6.53 -14.10
C ALA A 873 31.50 -7.68 -14.98
N SER A 874 30.17 -7.77 -15.10
CA SER A 874 29.51 -8.59 -16.10
C SER A 874 29.33 -7.78 -17.38
N ILE A 875 30.04 -8.14 -18.44
CA ILE A 875 30.10 -7.39 -19.70
C ILE A 875 29.60 -8.27 -20.85
N PRO A 876 28.52 -7.88 -21.56
CA PRO A 876 28.06 -8.56 -22.76
C PRO A 876 29.11 -8.51 -23.87
N ASN A 877 29.61 -9.68 -24.26
CA ASN A 877 30.67 -9.83 -25.26
C ASN A 877 30.16 -10.26 -26.64
N GLN A 878 28.84 -10.45 -26.76
CA GLN A 878 28.16 -10.78 -28.01
C GLN A 878 26.97 -9.86 -28.26
N ILE A 879 26.74 -9.58 -29.55
CA ILE A 879 25.52 -8.94 -30.05
C ILE A 879 24.94 -9.74 -31.20
N ILE A 880 23.65 -9.51 -31.42
CA ILE A 880 22.82 -10.13 -32.42
C ILE A 880 22.36 -9.02 -33.35
N LEU A 881 22.62 -9.25 -34.62
CA LEU A 881 22.23 -8.40 -35.72
C LEU A 881 21.02 -9.00 -36.42
N SER A 882 20.07 -8.13 -36.68
CA SER A 882 18.93 -8.38 -37.54
C SER A 882 19.35 -8.91 -38.91
N PRO A 883 18.74 -9.99 -39.41
CA PRO A 883 18.99 -10.45 -40.77
C PRO A 883 18.42 -9.52 -41.85
N THR A 884 17.44 -8.69 -41.51
CA THR A 884 16.69 -7.82 -42.45
C THR A 884 17.13 -6.36 -42.39
N THR A 885 17.39 -5.84 -41.20
CA THR A 885 17.74 -4.42 -40.99
C THR A 885 19.21 -4.18 -40.69
N GLY A 886 19.97 -5.22 -40.34
CA GLY A 886 21.36 -5.11 -39.87
C GLY A 886 21.54 -4.41 -38.51
N LYS A 887 20.45 -3.99 -37.84
CA LYS A 887 20.51 -3.33 -36.53
C LYS A 887 20.74 -4.31 -35.38
N VAL A 888 21.38 -3.82 -34.32
CA VAL A 888 21.59 -4.54 -33.05
C VAL A 888 20.29 -4.56 -32.25
N TRP A 889 19.89 -5.73 -31.74
CA TRP A 889 18.67 -5.88 -30.93
C TRP A 889 18.88 -6.58 -29.58
N SER A 890 20.12 -6.86 -29.18
CA SER A 890 20.43 -7.81 -28.09
C SER A 890 20.03 -7.39 -26.68
N PHE A 891 19.70 -6.12 -26.47
CA PHE A 891 19.26 -5.58 -25.19
C PHE A 891 17.92 -4.84 -25.29
N LEU A 892 17.28 -4.87 -26.48
CA LEU A 892 15.95 -4.34 -26.71
C LEU A 892 15.01 -5.53 -26.78
N GLY A 893 14.13 -5.69 -25.80
CA GLY A 893 13.11 -6.73 -25.79
C GLY A 893 12.30 -6.79 -27.09
N VAL A 894 11.59 -7.89 -27.30
CA VAL A 894 10.63 -8.09 -28.37
C VAL A 894 9.36 -7.35 -28.02
N GLU A 895 9.06 -6.30 -28.79
CA GLU A 895 7.75 -5.66 -28.76
C GLU A 895 6.71 -6.57 -29.44
N PRO A 896 5.59 -6.87 -28.78
CA PRO A 896 4.55 -7.70 -29.37
C PRO A 896 3.81 -6.93 -30.47
N HIS A 897 3.37 -7.64 -31.52
CA HIS A 897 2.53 -7.04 -32.57
C HIS A 897 1.14 -6.66 -32.02
N VAL A 898 0.70 -7.36 -30.97
CA VAL A 898 -0.55 -7.07 -30.25
C VAL A 898 -0.24 -7.03 -28.76
N SER A 899 -0.23 -5.83 -28.19
CA SER A 899 0.03 -5.61 -26.76
C SER A 899 -1.22 -5.90 -25.93
N THR A 900 -1.07 -6.73 -24.89
CA THR A 900 -2.15 -7.13 -23.95
C THR A 900 -1.53 -7.68 -22.67
N GLN A 901 -2.30 -7.68 -21.57
CA GLN A 901 -1.83 -8.23 -20.29
C GLN A 901 -1.52 -9.73 -20.43
N VAL A 902 -0.53 -10.21 -19.66
CA VAL A 902 -0.10 -11.62 -19.68
C VAL A 902 -1.25 -12.61 -19.53
N THR A 903 -2.28 -12.30 -18.72
CA THR A 903 -3.44 -13.16 -18.47
C THR A 903 -4.39 -13.26 -19.66
N GLU A 904 -4.42 -12.25 -20.52
CA GLU A 904 -5.36 -12.15 -21.66
C GLU A 904 -4.76 -12.66 -22.98
N ALA A 905 -3.43 -12.69 -23.10
CA ALA A 905 -2.71 -13.02 -24.34
C ALA A 905 -3.21 -14.29 -25.06
N LEU A 906 -3.51 -15.37 -24.32
CA LEU A 906 -4.04 -16.61 -24.91
C LEU A 906 -5.45 -16.40 -25.52
N SER A 907 -6.32 -15.69 -24.81
CA SER A 907 -7.68 -15.40 -25.27
C SER A 907 -7.69 -14.49 -26.50
N VAL A 908 -6.76 -13.52 -26.55
CA VAL A 908 -6.56 -12.64 -27.70
C VAL A 908 -6.10 -13.45 -28.92
N ALA A 909 -5.12 -14.34 -28.75
CA ALA A 909 -4.67 -15.22 -29.82
C ALA A 909 -5.80 -16.11 -30.36
N GLN A 910 -6.59 -16.73 -29.50
CA GLN A 910 -7.75 -17.53 -29.89
C GLN A 910 -8.80 -16.72 -30.67
N THR A 911 -9.04 -15.47 -30.24
CA THR A 911 -9.97 -14.56 -30.92
C THR A 911 -9.50 -14.21 -32.33
N ILE A 912 -8.21 -13.91 -32.49
CA ILE A 912 -7.60 -13.61 -33.79
C ILE A 912 -7.67 -14.84 -34.72
N ILE A 913 -7.37 -16.04 -34.19
CA ILE A 913 -7.44 -17.28 -34.95
C ILE A 913 -8.88 -17.53 -35.42
N ALA A 914 -9.87 -17.43 -34.51
CA ALA A 914 -11.27 -17.63 -34.85
C ALA A 914 -11.77 -16.65 -35.92
N ALA A 915 -11.32 -15.39 -35.87
CA ALA A 915 -11.64 -14.40 -36.89
C ALA A 915 -11.03 -14.75 -38.27
N ARG A 916 -9.77 -15.23 -38.31
CA ARG A 916 -9.11 -15.66 -39.54
C ARG A 916 -9.76 -16.90 -40.16
N LEU A 917 -10.14 -17.88 -39.34
CA LEU A 917 -10.83 -19.08 -39.79
C LEU A 917 -12.20 -18.74 -40.41
N LYS A 918 -13.00 -17.91 -39.74
CA LYS A 918 -14.28 -17.42 -40.29
C LYS A 918 -14.13 -16.68 -41.61
N LYS A 919 -13.06 -15.90 -41.77
CA LYS A 919 -12.78 -15.20 -43.03
C LYS A 919 -12.44 -16.19 -44.15
N LYS A 920 -11.61 -17.20 -43.88
CA LYS A 920 -11.29 -18.27 -44.85
C LYS A 920 -12.54 -19.07 -45.24
N GLU A 921 -13.45 -19.33 -44.31
CA GLU A 921 -14.75 -19.97 -44.59
C GLU A 921 -15.71 -19.10 -45.42
N GLN A 922 -15.54 -17.78 -45.41
CA GLN A 922 -16.34 -16.83 -46.21
C GLN A 922 -15.75 -16.58 -47.61
N GLU A 923 -14.44 -16.81 -47.78
CA GLU A 923 -13.71 -16.65 -49.06
C GLU A 923 -13.68 -17.96 -49.88
N GLN A 924 -14.00 -19.09 -49.27
CA GLN A 924 -14.26 -20.39 -49.92
C GLN A 924 -15.74 -20.56 -50.25
#